data_AF-A0A354U751-F1
#
_entry.id   AF-A0A354U751-F1
#
_cell.length_a   1.000
_cell.length_b   1.000
_cell.length_c   1.000
_cell.angle_alpha   90.00
_cell.angle_beta   90.00
_cell.angle_gamma   90.00
#
_symmetry.space_group_name_H-M   'P 1'
#
loop_
_entity.id
_entity.type
_entity.pdbx_description
1 polymer ?
#
loop_
_entity_poly.entity_id
_entity_poly.type
_entity_poly.pdbx_seq_one_letter_code
_entity_poly.pdbx_strand_id
1 'polypeptide(L)'
;DIDRGSLKFPVNLTAPEVAARTEGKLSLDVFLNDKGFDTDEFAVQIFPRTERPDFRFTEPAGLYDPAGKTAELLKRAGYPFRRISSAEEARSHRVLIIGQDALGDHVPRFLKEMEKSGDFRIGKKILFFEQQPCNLANFVFESPSSREAFIRRSDSPYIQGLTDADFRDWRGSSDTRPAKHVSNPDTTFHYPRDKWKIGNGGMVAGNVIRKPSYGQFRTIVDCGFNLMFSALMDYKNGRGYALFCQLDVTSRYGKDPVATRIVDNILTEFANPALPISNQTAVYYGDAENEAVLKRLGVGYVKGNAYDPNGFLTKGVVILGRNAIPKEMRERFRKNFEAYLSGGHYAKGIVVCLPGAPLDLLPVPMSTEKKLMFRAELPANDPLFAGMTEADFYFRTARELNAVKAPDWTVAARPAVLARTGFHQGGAVVYVGFTPDMFEDAFWNKEKATRIWNTLFVNLNLPLKQELSLFGNTRMRHNTKTPESASLALTEGFLKLDPRNSGKVSDTEGFKPYKPGIPWEKQGFTQVNPHYRYPANAPANMKIPYDGYAWIRIPVRIPADWKSYSIRLSGGPVDDADETWFNGVKIGETTLAKHPDSYSRIRNYPVPSSAVRFGEENVLMIRVFDRWGFGGVTGPLRLLAEEPQSGSTASPYVENLNLYDVDAFHNW
;
A
#
# COMPACT_ATOMS: atom_id res chain seq x y z
N ASP A 1 32.87 -17.97 -25.16
CA ASP A 1 31.46 -18.40 -25.15
C ASP A 1 30.53 -17.32 -25.66
N ILE A 2 29.96 -17.57 -26.84
CA ILE A 2 28.88 -16.77 -27.42
C ILE A 2 27.59 -17.27 -26.75
N ASP A 3 27.32 -16.75 -25.54
CA ASP A 3 26.19 -17.20 -24.73
C ASP A 3 24.94 -16.39 -25.08
N ARG A 4 24.10 -16.97 -25.96
CA ARG A 4 22.66 -16.68 -26.19
C ARG A 4 22.19 -15.23 -25.91
N GLY A 5 22.86 -14.24 -26.50
CA GLY A 5 22.48 -12.83 -26.38
C GLY A 5 21.47 -12.41 -27.45
N SER A 6 20.38 -11.75 -27.06
CA SER A 6 19.53 -11.01 -27.99
C SER A 6 20.32 -9.84 -28.57
N LEU A 7 20.57 -9.86 -29.88
CA LEU A 7 21.20 -8.74 -30.60
C LEU A 7 20.13 -7.67 -30.87
N LYS A 8 20.29 -6.47 -30.29
CA LYS A 8 19.37 -5.34 -30.50
C LYS A 8 19.90 -4.43 -31.60
N PHE A 9 19.19 -4.36 -32.72
CA PHE A 9 19.46 -3.39 -33.80
C PHE A 9 18.51 -2.19 -33.67
N PRO A 10 19.00 -0.98 -33.34
CA PRO A 10 18.15 0.19 -33.28
C PRO A 10 17.74 0.63 -34.69
N VAL A 11 16.44 0.68 -34.95
CA VAL A 11 15.87 1.28 -36.17
C VAL A 11 15.33 2.67 -35.80
N ASN A 12 15.84 3.71 -36.45
CA ASN A 12 15.38 5.08 -36.23
C ASN A 12 14.36 5.46 -37.30
N LEU A 13 13.19 5.89 -36.87
CA LEU A 13 12.08 6.30 -37.73
C LEU A 13 11.59 7.68 -37.30
N THR A 14 11.20 8.52 -38.25
CA THR A 14 10.51 9.79 -37.97
C THR A 14 9.01 9.54 -38.09
N ALA A 15 8.27 9.73 -37.00
CA ALA A 15 6.81 9.61 -37.04
C ALA A 15 6.21 10.74 -37.89
N PRO A 16 5.16 10.47 -38.69
CA PRO A 16 4.47 11.51 -39.45
C PRO A 16 3.76 12.49 -38.51
N GLU A 17 3.54 13.71 -38.99
CA GLU A 17 2.70 14.68 -38.30
C GLU A 17 1.23 14.27 -38.43
N VAL A 18 0.53 14.25 -37.29
CA VAL A 18 -0.89 13.86 -37.21
C VAL A 18 -1.66 14.92 -36.44
N ALA A 19 -2.92 15.15 -36.82
CA ALA A 19 -3.81 16.10 -36.12
C ALA A 19 -4.42 15.51 -34.84
N ALA A 20 -4.47 14.18 -34.73
CA ALA A 20 -5.03 13.45 -33.60
C ALA A 20 -4.26 12.14 -33.37
N ARG A 21 -4.44 11.52 -32.19
CA ARG A 21 -3.88 10.20 -31.88
C ARG A 21 -4.30 9.21 -32.96
N THR A 22 -3.33 8.61 -33.64
CA THR A 22 -3.53 7.75 -34.82
C THR A 22 -2.85 6.42 -34.60
N GLU A 23 -3.54 5.32 -34.93
CA GLU A 23 -2.96 3.98 -34.97
C GLU A 23 -2.09 3.82 -36.22
N GLY A 24 -0.92 3.24 -36.05
CA GLY A 24 0.00 2.86 -37.11
C GLY A 24 0.46 1.41 -36.94
N LYS A 25 1.21 0.94 -37.92
CA LYS A 25 1.75 -0.42 -37.94
C LYS A 25 3.18 -0.38 -38.47
N LEU A 26 4.07 -1.09 -37.79
CA LEU A 26 5.39 -1.44 -38.32
C LEU A 26 5.32 -2.87 -38.82
N SER A 27 5.67 -3.08 -40.08
CA SER A 27 5.71 -4.41 -40.70
C SER A 27 7.17 -4.75 -41.05
N LEU A 28 7.56 -5.99 -40.79
CA LEU A 28 8.88 -6.55 -41.06
C LEU A 28 8.71 -7.75 -41.99
N ASP A 29 9.33 -7.72 -43.16
CA ASP A 29 9.44 -8.87 -44.05
C ASP A 29 10.87 -9.40 -44.02
N VAL A 30 11.03 -10.68 -43.72
CA VAL A 30 12.33 -11.37 -43.64
C VAL A 30 12.51 -12.24 -44.88
N PHE A 31 13.63 -12.05 -45.57
CA PHE A 31 14.00 -12.84 -46.75
C PHE A 31 15.27 -13.65 -46.47
N LEU A 32 15.27 -14.92 -46.88
CA LEU A 32 16.44 -15.81 -46.84
C LEU A 32 16.75 -16.31 -48.25
N ASN A 33 17.93 -15.98 -48.77
CA ASN A 33 18.33 -16.30 -50.16
C ASN A 33 17.28 -15.83 -51.19
N ASP A 34 16.86 -14.57 -51.07
CA ASP A 34 15.87 -13.90 -51.94
C ASP A 34 14.48 -14.55 -51.95
N LYS A 35 14.18 -15.45 -51.00
CA LYS A 35 12.86 -16.04 -50.78
C LYS A 35 12.28 -15.52 -49.47
N GLY A 36 11.00 -15.13 -49.49
CA GLY A 36 10.28 -14.76 -48.26
C GLY A 36 10.35 -15.90 -47.25
N PHE A 37 10.84 -15.59 -46.04
CA PHE A 37 11.04 -16.52 -44.95
C PHE A 37 10.00 -16.32 -43.86
N ASP A 38 9.76 -15.07 -43.46
CA ASP A 38 8.80 -14.73 -42.39
C ASP A 38 8.30 -13.29 -42.52
N THR A 39 7.20 -12.97 -41.86
CA THR A 39 6.67 -11.61 -41.74
C THR A 39 6.19 -11.37 -40.31
N ASP A 40 6.49 -10.21 -39.73
CA ASP A 40 6.01 -9.82 -38.40
C ASP A 40 5.47 -8.40 -38.42
N GLU A 41 4.51 -8.10 -37.55
CA GLU A 41 3.90 -6.78 -37.49
C GLU A 41 3.61 -6.33 -36.06
N PHE A 42 3.90 -5.06 -35.77
CA PHE A 42 3.73 -4.45 -34.46
C PHE A 42 2.94 -3.15 -34.56
N ALA A 43 1.92 -3.00 -33.71
CA ALA A 43 1.11 -1.78 -33.65
C ALA A 43 1.89 -0.64 -32.99
N VAL A 44 1.80 0.57 -33.54
CA VAL A 44 2.43 1.78 -32.98
C VAL A 44 1.42 2.90 -32.86
N GLN A 45 1.55 3.71 -31.82
CA GLN A 45 0.69 4.87 -31.60
C GLN A 45 1.43 6.15 -31.97
N ILE A 46 0.82 6.96 -32.84
CA ILE A 46 1.36 8.23 -33.29
C ILE A 46 0.52 9.35 -32.67
N PHE A 47 1.19 10.29 -32.00
CA PHE A 47 0.54 11.39 -31.30
C PHE A 47 0.80 12.72 -32.01
N PRO A 48 -0.17 13.65 -31.96
CA PRO A 48 0.05 15.01 -32.45
C PRO A 48 1.16 15.68 -31.63
N ARG A 49 1.82 16.69 -32.20
CA ARG A 49 2.73 17.53 -31.43
C ARG A 49 1.96 18.18 -30.29
N THR A 50 2.45 18.01 -29.06
CA THR A 50 1.78 18.52 -27.87
C THR A 50 1.97 20.02 -27.76
N GLU A 51 0.87 20.77 -27.73
CA GLU A 51 0.87 22.15 -27.23
C GLU A 51 0.79 22.11 -25.70
N ARG A 52 1.63 22.92 -25.04
CA ARG A 52 1.62 22.99 -23.57
C ARG A 52 0.33 23.66 -23.09
N PRO A 53 -0.30 23.15 -22.02
CA PRO A 53 -1.44 23.84 -21.41
C PRO A 53 -1.04 25.25 -20.92
N ASP A 54 -2.00 26.16 -20.90
CA ASP A 54 -1.82 27.53 -20.44
C ASP A 54 -2.14 27.67 -18.94
N PHE A 55 -1.12 27.93 -18.14
CA PHE A 55 -1.23 28.11 -16.69
C PHE A 55 -1.03 29.55 -16.22
N ARG A 56 -1.12 30.54 -17.11
CA ARG A 56 -0.85 31.97 -16.78
C ARG A 56 -1.70 32.52 -15.62
N PHE A 57 -2.91 32.01 -15.44
CA PHE A 57 -3.85 32.44 -14.39
C PHE A 57 -4.00 31.42 -13.25
N THR A 58 -3.12 30.42 -13.19
CA THR A 58 -3.14 29.39 -12.16
C THR A 58 -2.39 29.87 -10.92
N GLU A 59 -2.99 29.69 -9.73
CA GLU A 59 -2.28 29.93 -8.47
C GLU A 59 -1.10 28.96 -8.31
N PRO A 60 0.05 29.41 -7.77
CA PRO A 60 1.18 28.51 -7.52
C PRO A 60 0.79 27.33 -6.62
N ALA A 61 1.30 26.14 -6.91
CA ALA A 61 1.25 25.03 -5.98
C ALA A 61 2.38 25.08 -4.94
N GLY A 62 2.15 24.55 -3.74
CA GLY A 62 3.20 24.27 -2.78
C GLY A 62 3.91 22.97 -3.12
N LEU A 63 5.21 23.01 -3.44
CA LEU A 63 6.01 21.86 -3.88
C LEU A 63 6.96 21.39 -2.78
N TYR A 64 6.81 20.14 -2.34
CA TYR A 64 7.82 19.44 -1.58
C TYR A 64 8.50 18.39 -2.48
N ASP A 65 9.73 18.70 -2.91
CA ASP A 65 10.50 17.90 -3.87
C ASP A 65 12.00 17.99 -3.55
N PRO A 66 12.48 17.17 -2.59
CA PRO A 66 13.89 17.15 -2.23
C PRO A 66 14.80 16.64 -3.36
N ALA A 67 14.29 15.76 -4.24
CA ALA A 67 15.04 15.26 -5.39
C ALA A 67 15.17 16.30 -6.52
N GLY A 68 14.23 17.24 -6.62
CA GLY A 68 14.23 18.34 -7.60
C GLY A 68 13.76 17.96 -9.00
N LYS A 69 13.52 16.67 -9.26
CA LYS A 69 13.12 16.16 -10.59
C LYS A 69 11.73 16.64 -10.99
N THR A 70 10.78 16.68 -10.06
CA THR A 70 9.43 17.18 -10.33
C THR A 70 9.44 18.69 -10.53
N ALA A 71 10.29 19.44 -9.81
CA ALA A 71 10.48 20.87 -10.05
C ALA A 71 10.94 21.15 -11.50
N GLU A 72 11.82 20.32 -12.07
CA GLU A 72 12.22 20.43 -13.47
C GLU A 72 11.06 20.13 -14.44
N LEU A 73 10.27 19.09 -14.16
CA LEU A 73 9.07 18.79 -14.93
C LEU A 73 8.10 19.97 -14.92
N LEU A 74 7.78 20.53 -13.76
CA LEU A 74 6.83 21.64 -13.63
C LEU A 74 7.32 22.90 -14.37
N LYS A 75 8.63 23.19 -14.32
CA LYS A 75 9.23 24.28 -15.11
C LYS A 75 9.05 24.06 -16.61
N ARG A 76 9.24 22.83 -17.10
CA ARG A 76 9.03 22.50 -18.52
C ARG A 76 7.56 22.57 -18.91
N ALA A 77 6.66 22.15 -18.02
CA ALA A 77 5.22 22.24 -18.22
C ALA A 77 4.68 23.67 -18.13
N GLY A 78 5.43 24.61 -17.54
CA GLY A 78 4.98 25.98 -17.31
C GLY A 78 4.02 26.12 -16.12
N TYR A 79 3.92 25.11 -15.26
CA TYR A 79 3.02 25.13 -14.11
C TYR A 79 3.64 25.90 -12.93
N PRO A 80 2.96 26.91 -12.36
CA PRO A 80 3.53 27.74 -11.30
C PRO A 80 3.63 26.98 -9.97
N PHE A 81 4.75 27.12 -9.27
CA PHE A 81 4.94 26.51 -7.95
C PHE A 81 5.88 27.33 -7.05
N ARG A 82 5.79 27.07 -5.74
CA ARG A 82 6.73 27.55 -4.71
C ARG A 82 7.20 26.35 -3.89
N ARG A 83 8.51 26.26 -3.63
CA ARG A 83 9.04 25.23 -2.73
C ARG A 83 8.56 25.50 -1.31
N ILE A 84 8.23 24.44 -0.57
CA ILE A 84 7.75 24.53 0.81
C ILE A 84 8.57 23.64 1.74
N SER A 85 8.66 24.04 2.99
CA SER A 85 9.39 23.35 4.06
C SER A 85 8.71 23.46 5.44
N SER A 86 7.65 24.26 5.56
CA SER A 86 6.90 24.44 6.81
C SER A 86 5.41 24.12 6.66
N ALA A 87 4.74 23.92 7.80
CA ALA A 87 3.31 23.61 7.81
C ALA A 87 2.49 24.83 7.36
N GLU A 88 2.91 26.03 7.76
CA GLU A 88 2.27 27.29 7.35
C GLU A 88 2.35 27.49 5.84
N GLU A 89 3.52 27.28 5.24
CA GLU A 89 3.71 27.33 3.79
C GLU A 89 2.81 26.28 3.10
N ALA A 90 2.79 25.05 3.59
CA ALA A 90 1.93 24.00 3.05
C ALA A 90 0.43 24.35 3.16
N ARG A 91 0.03 25.04 4.23
CA ARG A 91 -1.35 25.46 4.46
C ARG A 91 -1.76 26.60 3.52
N SER A 92 -0.87 27.55 3.26
CA SER A 92 -1.10 28.72 2.40
C SER A 92 -1.40 28.40 0.93
N HIS A 93 -1.11 27.17 0.48
CA HIS A 93 -1.39 26.72 -0.88
C HIS A 93 -2.60 25.80 -0.95
N ARG A 94 -3.50 26.03 -1.92
CA ARG A 94 -4.67 25.16 -2.18
C ARG A 94 -4.25 23.79 -2.73
N VAL A 95 -3.24 23.78 -3.59
CA VAL A 95 -2.64 22.58 -4.19
C VAL A 95 -1.28 22.34 -3.56
N LEU A 96 -1.08 21.11 -3.08
CA LEU A 96 0.23 20.59 -2.71
C LEU A 96 0.69 19.56 -3.75
N ILE A 97 1.97 19.63 -4.11
CA ILE A 97 2.63 18.64 -4.96
C ILE A 97 3.75 17.99 -4.14
N ILE A 98 3.71 16.68 -4.03
CA ILE A 98 4.75 15.84 -3.46
C ILE A 98 5.50 15.22 -4.64
N GLY A 99 6.75 15.65 -4.83
CA GLY A 99 7.59 15.29 -5.98
C GLY A 99 8.03 13.83 -5.99
N GLN A 100 8.63 13.40 -7.09
CA GLN A 100 9.16 12.05 -7.25
C GLN A 100 10.19 11.74 -6.16
N ASP A 101 10.11 10.55 -5.56
CA ASP A 101 11.01 10.08 -4.49
C ASP A 101 11.10 11.04 -3.28
N ALA A 102 10.06 11.84 -3.02
CA ALA A 102 10.07 12.86 -1.98
C ALA A 102 9.87 12.30 -0.56
N LEU A 103 9.13 11.20 -0.42
CA LEU A 103 8.84 10.56 0.86
C LEU A 103 9.68 9.29 1.05
N GLY A 104 10.03 9.01 2.30
CA GLY A 104 10.70 7.77 2.70
C GLY A 104 9.97 7.06 3.82
N ASP A 105 10.69 6.20 4.54
CA ASP A 105 10.21 5.55 5.76
C ASP A 105 9.73 6.57 6.83
N HIS A 106 10.33 7.77 6.81
CA HIS A 106 9.95 8.91 7.65
C HIS A 106 9.38 10.04 6.81
N VAL A 107 8.20 10.51 7.21
CA VAL A 107 7.54 11.67 6.60
C VAL A 107 7.94 12.96 7.32
N PRO A 108 8.26 14.05 6.60
CA PRO A 108 8.54 15.35 7.20
C PRO A 108 7.48 15.79 8.21
N ARG A 109 7.95 16.27 9.37
CA ARG A 109 7.09 16.71 10.48
C ARG A 109 6.03 17.73 10.05
N PHE A 110 6.40 18.67 9.17
CA PHE A 110 5.51 19.72 8.72
C PHE A 110 4.30 19.19 7.91
N LEU A 111 4.45 18.08 7.18
CA LEU A 111 3.33 17.43 6.47
C LEU A 111 2.37 16.75 7.45
N LYS A 112 2.91 16.14 8.52
CA LYS A 112 2.11 15.60 9.63
C LYS A 112 1.31 16.70 10.33
N GLU A 113 1.95 17.86 10.58
CA GLU A 113 1.29 19.02 11.19
C GLU A 113 0.23 19.63 10.27
N MET A 114 0.51 19.74 8.97
CA MET A 114 -0.47 20.18 7.97
C MET A 114 -1.68 19.24 7.95
N GLU A 115 -1.51 17.92 7.95
CA GLU A 115 -2.64 16.99 7.99
C GLU A 115 -3.48 17.13 9.27
N LYS A 116 -2.82 17.28 10.42
CA LYS A 116 -3.50 17.47 11.72
C LYS A 116 -4.38 18.73 11.77
N SER A 117 -4.10 19.73 10.95
CA SER A 117 -4.94 20.95 10.86
C SER A 117 -6.36 20.67 10.34
N GLY A 118 -6.57 19.56 9.63
CA GLY A 118 -7.85 19.24 8.99
C GLY A 118 -8.06 19.92 7.63
N ASP A 119 -7.12 20.75 7.16
CA ASP A 119 -7.20 21.49 5.91
C ASP A 119 -7.46 20.60 4.69
N PHE A 120 -6.97 19.36 4.71
CA PHE A 120 -7.29 18.37 3.68
C PHE A 120 -8.80 18.18 3.53
N ARG A 121 -9.50 17.86 4.62
CA ARG A 121 -10.92 17.48 4.60
C ARG A 121 -11.85 18.62 4.15
N ILE A 122 -11.41 19.88 4.28
CA ILE A 122 -12.20 21.05 3.91
C ILE A 122 -11.97 21.53 2.46
N GLY A 123 -10.97 21.00 1.73
CA GLY A 123 -10.81 21.31 0.31
C GLY A 123 -9.40 21.32 -0.28
N LYS A 124 -8.36 20.89 0.45
CA LYS A 124 -6.99 20.85 -0.10
C LYS A 124 -6.85 19.75 -1.17
N LYS A 125 -6.16 20.07 -2.27
CA LYS A 125 -5.76 19.11 -3.31
C LYS A 125 -4.31 18.69 -3.10
N ILE A 126 -4.00 17.39 -3.16
CA ILE A 126 -2.63 16.87 -3.04
C ILE A 126 -2.30 15.96 -4.23
N LEU A 127 -1.27 16.30 -4.99
CA LEU A 127 -0.74 15.48 -6.08
C LEU A 127 0.54 14.79 -5.61
N PHE A 128 0.60 13.47 -5.71
CA PHE A 128 1.79 12.68 -5.48
C PHE A 128 2.32 12.16 -6.82
N PHE A 129 3.56 12.50 -7.14
CA PHE A 129 4.33 11.83 -8.19
C PHE A 129 4.96 10.54 -7.65
N GLU A 130 5.69 9.82 -8.50
CA GLU A 130 6.14 8.45 -8.25
C GLU A 130 6.96 8.36 -6.96
N GLN A 131 6.66 7.39 -6.10
CA GLN A 131 7.36 7.24 -4.81
C GLN A 131 8.08 5.89 -4.78
N GLN A 132 9.21 5.83 -4.08
CA GLN A 132 9.69 4.56 -3.54
C GLN A 132 8.74 4.06 -2.44
N PRO A 133 8.82 2.77 -2.05
CA PRO A 133 8.16 2.29 -0.84
C PRO A 133 8.45 3.23 0.34
N CYS A 134 7.40 3.89 0.83
CA CYS A 134 7.49 4.94 1.83
C CYS A 134 6.31 4.88 2.79
N ASN A 135 6.37 5.65 3.87
CA ASN A 135 5.31 5.74 4.84
C ASN A 135 4.23 6.73 4.37
N LEU A 136 3.37 6.26 3.44
CA LEU A 136 2.27 7.03 2.88
C LEU A 136 0.97 6.24 3.04
N ALA A 137 -0.01 6.79 3.76
CA ALA A 137 -1.35 6.22 3.95
C ALA A 137 -1.39 4.75 4.41
N ASN A 138 -0.29 4.29 5.03
CA ASN A 138 -0.06 2.88 5.36
C ASN A 138 -0.16 1.92 4.16
N PHE A 139 0.07 2.42 2.95
CA PHE A 139 -0.01 1.67 1.71
C PHE A 139 0.98 0.50 1.67
N VAL A 140 0.58 -0.54 0.94
CA VAL A 140 1.47 -1.62 0.52
C VAL A 140 1.94 -1.28 -0.89
N PHE A 141 3.21 -0.86 -0.98
CA PHE A 141 3.90 -0.67 -2.24
C PHE A 141 4.48 -1.99 -2.73
N GLU A 142 4.48 -2.17 -4.05
CA GLU A 142 5.18 -3.25 -4.76
C GLU A 142 5.95 -2.67 -5.96
N SER A 143 6.94 -3.40 -6.46
CA SER A 143 7.84 -2.90 -7.53
C SER A 143 7.89 -3.83 -8.75
N PRO A 144 6.74 -4.09 -9.42
CA PRO A 144 6.66 -5.08 -10.50
C PRO A 144 7.45 -4.68 -11.76
N SER A 145 7.84 -3.40 -11.90
CA SER A 145 8.42 -2.86 -13.14
C SER A 145 7.53 -3.13 -14.36
N SER A 146 6.23 -2.84 -14.23
CA SER A 146 5.21 -3.09 -15.23
C SER A 146 5.52 -2.34 -16.53
N ARG A 147 5.50 -3.07 -17.65
CA ARG A 147 5.53 -2.50 -19.01
C ARG A 147 4.14 -2.31 -19.61
N GLU A 148 3.14 -2.80 -18.90
CA GLU A 148 1.73 -2.74 -19.29
C GLU A 148 0.90 -2.28 -18.11
N ALA A 149 -0.08 -1.44 -18.38
CA ALA A 149 -1.11 -1.04 -17.45
C ALA A 149 -2.42 -0.83 -18.22
N PHE A 150 -3.52 -0.72 -17.50
CA PHE A 150 -4.84 -0.76 -18.10
C PHE A 150 -5.78 0.24 -17.43
N ILE A 151 -6.55 0.96 -18.24
CA ILE A 151 -7.54 1.93 -17.80
C ILE A 151 -8.74 1.17 -17.23
N ARG A 152 -9.19 1.62 -16.05
CA ARG A 152 -10.41 1.16 -15.36
C ARG A 152 -11.49 2.23 -15.27
N ARG A 153 -11.10 3.47 -15.54
CA ARG A 153 -11.98 4.64 -15.55
C ARG A 153 -11.67 5.51 -16.74
N SER A 154 -12.22 5.14 -17.89
CA SER A 154 -12.13 5.92 -19.14
C SER A 154 -12.80 7.29 -19.01
N ASP A 155 -13.69 7.47 -18.02
CA ASP A 155 -14.32 8.73 -17.63
C ASP A 155 -13.38 9.68 -16.86
N SER A 156 -12.19 9.22 -16.47
CA SER A 156 -11.27 10.04 -15.67
C SER A 156 -10.61 11.14 -16.52
N PRO A 157 -10.60 12.40 -16.04
CA PRO A 157 -9.98 13.50 -16.78
C PRO A 157 -8.47 13.32 -16.96
N TYR A 158 -7.81 12.56 -16.09
CA TYR A 158 -6.35 12.36 -16.12
C TYR A 158 -5.86 11.56 -17.32
N ILE A 159 -6.72 10.72 -17.90
CA ILE A 159 -6.38 9.85 -19.04
C ILE A 159 -7.16 10.24 -20.30
N GLN A 160 -7.78 11.43 -20.32
CA GLN A 160 -8.57 11.89 -21.44
C GLN A 160 -7.76 11.87 -22.75
N GLY A 161 -8.35 11.28 -23.79
CA GLY A 161 -7.73 11.12 -25.11
C GLY A 161 -6.75 9.95 -25.21
N LEU A 162 -6.70 9.07 -24.21
CA LEU A 162 -5.89 7.85 -24.20
C LEU A 162 -6.78 6.60 -24.16
N THR A 163 -6.21 5.49 -24.60
CA THR A 163 -6.82 4.14 -24.58
C THR A 163 -5.87 3.13 -23.96
N ASP A 164 -6.33 1.90 -23.68
CA ASP A 164 -5.48 0.85 -23.10
C ASP A 164 -4.22 0.57 -23.94
N ALA A 165 -4.31 0.71 -25.27
CA ALA A 165 -3.17 0.52 -26.17
C ALA A 165 -2.02 1.51 -25.92
N ASP A 166 -2.30 2.65 -25.27
CA ASP A 166 -1.30 3.68 -24.96
C ASP A 166 -0.50 3.36 -23.68
N PHE A 167 -0.94 2.41 -22.87
CA PHE A 167 -0.32 2.05 -21.59
C PHE A 167 0.56 0.80 -21.72
N ARG A 168 1.33 0.71 -22.81
CA ARG A 168 2.29 -0.36 -23.06
C ARG A 168 3.60 0.20 -23.62
N ASP A 169 4.73 -0.32 -23.15
CA ASP A 169 6.07 -0.14 -23.72
C ASP A 169 6.49 1.31 -24.00
N TRP A 170 6.36 2.18 -22.99
CA TRP A 170 6.68 3.60 -23.10
C TRP A 170 8.13 3.88 -23.51
N ARG A 171 8.30 4.96 -24.27
CA ARG A 171 9.59 5.36 -24.86
C ARG A 171 10.64 5.58 -23.78
N GLY A 172 11.80 4.95 -23.98
CA GLY A 172 12.98 5.14 -23.15
C GLY A 172 12.94 4.41 -21.81
N SER A 173 14.00 4.62 -21.04
CA SER A 173 14.21 4.03 -19.72
C SER A 173 13.53 4.84 -18.62
N SER A 174 13.03 4.14 -17.61
CA SER A 174 12.57 4.73 -16.36
C SER A 174 13.72 4.92 -15.37
N ASP A 175 13.63 5.94 -14.52
CA ASP A 175 14.55 6.18 -13.40
C ASP A 175 13.95 5.83 -12.02
N THR A 176 12.69 5.36 -11.96
CA THR A 176 12.04 4.97 -10.70
C THR A 176 12.55 3.62 -10.16
N ARG A 177 13.22 2.83 -11.02
CA ARG A 177 13.83 1.54 -10.67
C ARG A 177 15.17 1.35 -11.40
N PRO A 178 16.17 0.72 -10.77
CA PRO A 178 17.44 0.40 -11.44
C PRO A 178 17.19 -0.49 -12.66
N ALA A 179 18.05 -0.35 -13.67
CA ALA A 179 17.98 -1.16 -14.89
C ALA A 179 18.25 -2.64 -14.59
N LYS A 180 19.26 -2.93 -13.79
CA LYS A 180 19.58 -4.28 -13.33
C LYS A 180 19.24 -4.40 -11.85
N HIS A 181 18.45 -5.40 -11.51
CA HIS A 181 18.17 -5.79 -10.12
C HIS A 181 18.36 -7.29 -10.01
N VAL A 182 19.15 -7.75 -9.03
CA VAL A 182 19.36 -9.17 -8.75
C VAL A 182 19.12 -9.34 -7.26
N SER A 183 18.33 -10.34 -6.88
CA SER A 183 17.99 -10.59 -5.48
C SER A 183 19.25 -10.91 -4.69
N ASN A 184 19.28 -10.49 -3.43
CA ASN A 184 20.37 -10.84 -2.52
C ASN A 184 20.38 -12.37 -2.30
N PRO A 185 21.47 -13.09 -2.63
CA PRO A 185 21.57 -14.54 -2.46
C PRO A 185 21.48 -14.99 -1.00
N ASP A 186 21.72 -14.10 -0.04
CA ASP A 186 21.71 -14.42 1.40
C ASP A 186 20.31 -14.37 2.03
N THR A 187 19.26 -14.06 1.27
CA THR A 187 17.90 -14.10 1.79
C THR A 187 17.38 -15.55 1.86
N THR A 188 17.02 -16.01 3.06
CA THR A 188 16.51 -17.37 3.32
C THR A 188 15.06 -17.62 2.86
N PHE A 189 14.48 -16.70 2.10
CA PHE A 189 13.15 -16.91 1.55
C PHE A 189 13.21 -17.97 0.45
N HIS A 190 12.31 -18.95 0.49
CA HIS A 190 12.16 -19.95 -0.57
C HIS A 190 11.97 -19.30 -1.97
N TYR A 191 11.52 -18.04 -2.03
CA TYR A 191 11.44 -17.22 -3.24
C TYR A 191 11.99 -15.82 -2.98
N PRO A 192 12.80 -15.24 -3.89
CA PRO A 192 13.27 -13.87 -3.73
C PRO A 192 12.09 -12.89 -3.80
N ARG A 193 11.96 -12.03 -2.78
CA ARG A 193 10.97 -10.93 -2.77
C ARG A 193 11.25 -9.84 -3.80
N ASP A 194 12.48 -9.79 -4.29
CA ASP A 194 12.95 -8.80 -5.24
C ASP A 194 13.18 -9.47 -6.60
N LYS A 195 12.33 -9.17 -7.58
CA LYS A 195 12.40 -9.77 -8.93
C LYS A 195 13.74 -9.48 -9.58
N TRP A 196 14.33 -10.51 -10.22
CA TRP A 196 15.43 -10.29 -11.14
C TRP A 196 14.94 -9.46 -12.32
N LYS A 197 15.70 -8.43 -12.68
CA LYS A 197 15.38 -7.59 -13.82
C LYS A 197 16.65 -7.26 -14.59
N ILE A 198 16.52 -7.30 -15.92
CA ILE A 198 17.51 -6.77 -16.85
C ILE A 198 16.79 -5.73 -17.73
N GLY A 199 17.18 -4.47 -17.58
CA GLY A 199 16.62 -3.32 -18.30
C GLY A 199 15.39 -2.69 -17.63
N ASN A 200 15.25 -1.38 -17.82
CA ASN A 200 14.11 -0.56 -17.37
C ASN A 200 13.44 0.23 -18.51
N GLY A 201 13.74 -0.14 -19.76
CA GLY A 201 13.06 0.38 -20.95
C GLY A 201 11.66 -0.19 -21.09
N GLY A 202 10.75 0.60 -21.67
CA GLY A 202 9.34 0.20 -21.90
C GLY A 202 8.47 0.25 -20.65
N MET A 203 9.02 0.60 -19.49
CA MET A 203 8.25 0.60 -18.25
C MET A 203 7.21 1.73 -18.22
N VAL A 204 6.00 1.36 -17.82
CA VAL A 204 4.86 2.26 -17.56
C VAL A 204 4.80 2.62 -16.08
N ALA A 205 5.11 1.70 -15.17
CA ALA A 205 5.16 1.95 -13.73
C ALA A 205 6.22 1.07 -13.03
N GLY A 206 7.18 1.71 -12.35
CA GLY A 206 8.24 1.01 -11.61
C GLY A 206 7.82 0.53 -10.24
N ASN A 207 7.20 1.42 -9.47
CA ASN A 207 6.56 1.14 -8.20
C ASN A 207 5.04 1.31 -8.38
N VAL A 208 4.26 0.59 -7.59
CA VAL A 208 2.79 0.62 -7.66
C VAL A 208 2.22 0.43 -6.26
N ILE A 209 0.96 0.79 -6.07
CA ILE A 209 0.29 0.64 -4.78
C ILE A 209 -0.76 -0.46 -4.91
N ARG A 210 -0.75 -1.43 -3.99
CA ARG A 210 -1.83 -2.43 -3.91
C ARG A 210 -3.17 -1.73 -3.71
N LYS A 211 -4.17 -2.08 -4.54
CA LYS A 211 -5.50 -1.46 -4.51
C LYS A 211 -6.10 -1.56 -3.10
N PRO A 212 -6.42 -0.41 -2.45
CA PRO A 212 -7.13 -0.37 -1.18
C PRO A 212 -8.41 -1.21 -1.17
N SER A 213 -8.66 -1.90 -0.05
CA SER A 213 -9.94 -2.57 0.23
C SER A 213 -10.98 -1.63 0.81
N TYR A 214 -10.54 -0.58 1.49
CA TYR A 214 -11.38 0.37 2.21
C TYR A 214 -11.06 1.82 1.85
N GLY A 215 -12.06 2.68 1.99
CA GLY A 215 -11.93 4.13 1.81
C GLY A 215 -12.34 4.59 0.41
N GLN A 216 -12.48 5.90 0.23
CA GLN A 216 -12.91 6.52 -1.03
C GLN A 216 -11.80 6.60 -2.06
N PHE A 217 -11.22 5.45 -2.40
CA PHE A 217 -10.25 5.31 -3.48
C PHE A 217 -10.94 4.96 -4.79
N ARG A 218 -10.51 5.58 -5.89
CA ARG A 218 -10.89 5.18 -7.24
C ARG A 218 -9.65 4.83 -8.03
N THR A 219 -9.53 3.55 -8.39
CA THR A 219 -8.47 3.09 -9.29
C THR A 219 -8.79 3.56 -10.70
N ILE A 220 -7.87 4.33 -11.31
CA ILE A 220 -8.02 4.85 -12.67
C ILE A 220 -7.24 3.98 -13.64
N VAL A 221 -6.01 3.61 -13.28
CA VAL A 221 -5.15 2.68 -14.02
C VAL A 221 -4.62 1.61 -13.08
N ASP A 222 -4.73 0.35 -13.47
CA ASP A 222 -4.16 -0.79 -12.75
C ASP A 222 -3.18 -1.61 -13.59
N CYS A 223 -2.39 -2.46 -12.93
CA CYS A 223 -1.40 -3.30 -13.57
C CYS A 223 -0.95 -4.46 -12.66
N GLY A 224 0.03 -5.21 -13.16
CA GLY A 224 0.69 -6.31 -12.44
C GLY A 224 -0.21 -7.55 -12.31
N PHE A 225 0.31 -8.55 -11.60
CA PHE A 225 -0.37 -9.83 -11.49
C PHE A 225 -1.75 -9.71 -10.85
N ASN A 226 -2.73 -10.39 -11.46
CA ASN A 226 -4.13 -10.40 -11.04
C ASN A 226 -4.74 -8.98 -10.93
N LEU A 227 -4.16 -7.98 -11.62
CA LEU A 227 -4.58 -6.59 -11.64
C LEU A 227 -4.77 -6.00 -10.23
N MET A 228 -3.91 -6.41 -9.29
CA MET A 228 -4.06 -6.09 -7.86
C MET A 228 -3.49 -4.72 -7.48
N PHE A 229 -2.80 -4.05 -8.40
CA PHE A 229 -2.05 -2.83 -8.11
C PHE A 229 -2.53 -1.67 -8.96
N SER A 230 -2.66 -0.51 -8.34
CA SER A 230 -2.93 0.74 -9.05
C SER A 230 -1.63 1.48 -9.36
N ALA A 231 -1.51 1.89 -10.62
CA ALA A 231 -0.48 2.82 -11.08
C ALA A 231 -0.97 4.28 -11.08
N LEU A 232 -2.29 4.49 -11.16
CA LEU A 232 -2.93 5.79 -11.00
C LEU A 232 -4.25 5.62 -10.26
N MET A 233 -4.41 6.28 -9.12
CA MET A 233 -5.66 6.32 -8.37
C MET A 233 -5.85 7.64 -7.67
N ASP A 234 -7.12 8.00 -7.45
CA ASP A 234 -7.46 9.11 -6.59
C ASP A 234 -8.09 8.68 -5.27
N TYR A 235 -8.11 9.62 -4.34
CA TYR A 235 -8.69 9.49 -3.01
C TYR A 235 -9.44 10.75 -2.63
N LYS A 236 -10.61 10.57 -2.03
CA LYS A 236 -11.43 11.65 -1.50
C LYS A 236 -11.63 11.49 0.00
N ASN A 237 -11.60 12.60 0.73
CA ASN A 237 -12.02 12.64 2.14
C ASN A 237 -12.70 13.97 2.43
N GLY A 238 -14.02 13.95 2.61
CA GLY A 238 -14.82 15.17 2.64
C GLY A 238 -14.70 15.91 1.31
N ARG A 239 -14.20 17.16 1.35
CA ARG A 239 -13.89 17.96 0.15
C ARG A 239 -12.41 17.87 -0.27
N GLY A 240 -11.59 17.19 0.53
CA GLY A 240 -10.20 16.92 0.21
C GLY A 240 -10.04 15.91 -0.90
N TYR A 241 -9.01 16.10 -1.70
CA TYR A 241 -8.76 15.29 -2.88
C TYR A 241 -7.27 15.03 -3.06
N ALA A 242 -6.90 13.76 -3.22
CA ALA A 242 -5.53 13.36 -3.48
C ALA A 242 -5.44 12.50 -4.75
N LEU A 243 -4.42 12.73 -5.57
CA LEU A 243 -4.08 11.87 -6.71
C LEU A 243 -2.72 11.23 -6.48
N PHE A 244 -2.66 9.90 -6.58
CA PHE A 244 -1.43 9.12 -6.49
C PHE A 244 -1.02 8.65 -7.88
N CYS A 245 -0.04 9.31 -8.47
CA CYS A 245 0.56 8.93 -9.74
C CYS A 245 1.82 8.10 -9.47
N GLN A 246 1.78 6.82 -9.79
CA GLN A 246 2.93 5.91 -9.80
C GLN A 246 3.33 5.49 -11.22
N LEU A 247 2.67 6.06 -12.24
CA LEU A 247 3.10 5.97 -13.63
C LEU A 247 4.42 6.73 -13.79
N ASP A 248 5.38 6.15 -14.51
CA ASP A 248 6.74 6.68 -14.65
C ASP A 248 6.81 7.87 -15.63
N VAL A 249 6.12 8.96 -15.29
CA VAL A 249 5.92 10.16 -16.10
C VAL A 249 6.99 11.22 -15.89
N THR A 250 7.60 11.31 -14.70
CA THR A 250 8.47 12.42 -14.32
C THR A 250 9.71 12.51 -15.22
N SER A 251 10.43 11.40 -15.41
CA SER A 251 11.62 11.35 -16.27
C SER A 251 11.31 11.33 -17.78
N ARG A 252 10.02 11.16 -18.13
CA ARG A 252 9.51 11.01 -19.51
C ARG A 252 8.77 12.22 -20.04
N TYR A 253 8.44 13.20 -19.20
CA TYR A 253 7.75 14.41 -19.64
C TYR A 253 8.52 15.13 -20.76
N GLY A 254 7.85 15.35 -21.89
CA GLY A 254 8.42 15.91 -23.12
C GLY A 254 9.23 14.93 -23.99
N LYS A 255 9.32 13.65 -23.60
CA LYS A 255 10.01 12.58 -24.37
C LYS A 255 9.03 11.52 -24.86
N ASP A 256 8.18 11.03 -23.97
CA ASP A 256 7.13 10.08 -24.28
C ASP A 256 5.78 10.81 -24.41
N PRO A 257 5.04 10.62 -25.52
CA PRO A 257 3.81 11.38 -25.76
C PRO A 257 2.69 11.05 -24.76
N VAL A 258 2.60 9.78 -24.32
CA VAL A 258 1.56 9.33 -23.39
C VAL A 258 1.83 9.90 -22.00
N ALA A 259 3.06 9.75 -21.50
CA ALA A 259 3.47 10.32 -20.22
C ALA A 259 3.29 11.85 -20.19
N THR A 260 3.59 12.54 -21.30
CA THR A 260 3.41 13.99 -21.43
C THR A 260 1.93 14.37 -21.35
N ARG A 261 1.06 13.68 -22.10
CA ARG A 261 -0.39 13.92 -22.08
C ARG A 261 -1.00 13.69 -20.69
N ILE A 262 -0.57 12.64 -19.98
CA ILE A 262 -1.06 12.35 -18.62
C ILE A 262 -0.69 13.49 -17.67
N VAL A 263 0.55 13.96 -17.70
CA VAL A 263 0.99 15.09 -16.86
C VAL A 263 0.20 16.35 -17.20
N ASP A 264 0.02 16.67 -18.48
CA ASP A 264 -0.73 17.84 -18.92
C ASP A 264 -2.19 17.79 -18.45
N ASN A 265 -2.84 16.63 -18.56
CA ASN A 265 -4.19 16.39 -18.06
C ASN A 265 -4.28 16.55 -16.52
N ILE A 266 -3.32 15.96 -15.79
CA ILE A 266 -3.24 16.07 -14.32
C ILE A 266 -3.07 17.53 -13.90
N LEU A 267 -2.11 18.25 -14.48
CA LEU A 267 -1.84 19.64 -14.10
C LEU A 267 -3.02 20.55 -14.46
N THR A 268 -3.70 20.31 -15.57
CA THR A 268 -4.93 21.04 -15.94
C THR A 268 -6.04 20.83 -14.91
N GLU A 269 -6.28 19.60 -14.47
CA GLU A 269 -7.31 19.32 -13.45
C GLU A 269 -6.93 19.86 -12.06
N PHE A 270 -5.65 19.88 -11.73
CA PHE A 270 -5.18 20.47 -10.47
C PHE A 270 -5.19 22.01 -10.48
N ALA A 271 -5.00 22.64 -11.64
CA ALA A 271 -5.20 24.08 -11.83
C ALA A 271 -6.66 24.50 -11.57
N ASN A 272 -7.63 23.62 -11.83
CA ASN A 272 -9.04 23.91 -11.64
C ASN A 272 -9.39 24.20 -10.16
N PRO A 273 -9.98 25.37 -9.84
CA PRO A 273 -10.39 25.72 -8.48
C PRO A 273 -11.56 24.90 -7.94
N ALA A 274 -12.32 24.22 -8.81
CA ALA A 274 -13.48 23.44 -8.44
C ALA A 274 -13.14 22.36 -7.39
N LEU A 275 -14.01 22.26 -6.38
CA LEU A 275 -13.95 21.26 -5.33
C LEU A 275 -14.82 20.04 -5.71
N PRO A 276 -14.47 18.83 -5.24
CA PRO A 276 -15.31 17.65 -5.43
C PRO A 276 -16.73 17.86 -4.89
N ILE A 277 -17.72 17.30 -5.59
CA ILE A 277 -19.13 17.33 -5.18
C ILE A 277 -19.27 16.67 -3.79
N SER A 278 -20.10 17.24 -2.91
CA SER A 278 -20.40 16.64 -1.60
C SER A 278 -20.92 15.20 -1.73
N ASN A 279 -20.69 14.38 -0.70
CA ASN A 279 -21.19 13.01 -0.71
C ASN A 279 -22.72 12.95 -0.64
N GLN A 280 -23.30 11.89 -1.22
CA GLN A 280 -24.71 11.58 -1.05
C GLN A 280 -25.00 11.11 0.37
N THR A 281 -26.24 11.29 0.83
CA THR A 281 -26.70 10.72 2.10
C THR A 281 -27.43 9.41 1.88
N ALA A 282 -27.13 8.40 2.69
CA ALA A 282 -27.82 7.12 2.69
C ALA A 282 -28.71 6.91 3.93
N VAL A 283 -29.75 6.10 3.78
CA VAL A 283 -30.52 5.50 4.88
C VAL A 283 -30.51 3.99 4.78
N TYR A 284 -30.39 3.30 5.92
CA TYR A 284 -30.36 1.84 5.99
C TYR A 284 -31.60 1.28 6.66
N TYR A 285 -32.27 0.33 6.00
CA TYR A 285 -33.31 -0.52 6.57
C TYR A 285 -32.87 -1.98 6.43
N GLY A 286 -32.69 -2.70 7.54
CA GLY A 286 -32.28 -4.10 7.47
C GLY A 286 -31.79 -4.66 8.80
N ASP A 287 -31.19 -5.85 8.70
CA ASP A 287 -30.70 -6.66 9.80
C ASP A 287 -29.30 -6.27 10.31
N ALA A 288 -28.95 -6.74 11.51
CA ALA A 288 -27.67 -6.42 12.15
C ALA A 288 -26.44 -7.00 11.42
N GLU A 289 -26.58 -8.11 10.69
CA GLU A 289 -25.45 -8.78 10.01
C GLU A 289 -24.98 -7.94 8.81
N ASN A 290 -25.91 -7.53 7.95
CA ASN A 290 -25.62 -6.59 6.86
C ASN A 290 -25.13 -5.24 7.41
N GLU A 291 -25.74 -4.75 8.51
CA GLU A 291 -25.28 -3.52 9.18
C GLU A 291 -23.82 -3.60 9.64
N ALA A 292 -23.39 -4.75 10.15
CA ALA A 292 -22.01 -4.96 10.60
C ALA A 292 -21.00 -4.86 9.45
N VAL A 293 -21.34 -5.37 8.26
CA VAL A 293 -20.50 -5.25 7.05
C VAL A 293 -20.39 -3.78 6.61
N LEU A 294 -21.51 -3.05 6.58
CA LEU A 294 -21.52 -1.62 6.23
C LEU A 294 -20.66 -0.79 7.19
N LYS A 295 -20.76 -1.06 8.50
CA LYS A 295 -19.93 -0.42 9.53
C LYS A 295 -18.45 -0.70 9.34
N ARG A 296 -18.08 -1.94 9.02
CA ARG A 296 -16.69 -2.34 8.78
C ARG A 296 -16.07 -1.65 7.56
N LEU A 297 -16.87 -1.45 6.50
CA LEU A 297 -16.48 -0.68 5.31
C LEU A 297 -16.47 0.85 5.56
N GLY A 298 -17.01 1.31 6.69
CA GLY A 298 -17.14 2.73 7.01
C GLY A 298 -18.26 3.44 6.25
N VAL A 299 -19.23 2.72 5.66
CA VAL A 299 -20.32 3.36 4.89
C VAL A 299 -21.12 4.28 5.80
N GLY A 300 -21.21 5.56 5.46
CA GLY A 300 -22.00 6.52 6.22
C GLY A 300 -23.47 6.50 5.80
N TYR A 301 -24.33 6.14 6.75
CA TYR A 301 -25.78 6.10 6.59
C TYR A 301 -26.46 6.55 7.89
N VAL A 302 -27.76 6.83 7.83
CA VAL A 302 -28.65 6.92 9.01
C VAL A 302 -29.54 5.69 9.09
N LYS A 303 -29.86 5.21 10.29
CA LYS A 303 -30.76 4.06 10.45
C LYS A 303 -32.21 4.52 10.19
N GLY A 304 -32.89 3.82 9.30
CA GLY A 304 -34.28 4.09 8.96
C GLY A 304 -35.23 3.55 10.03
N ASN A 305 -36.35 4.26 10.25
CA ASN A 305 -37.45 3.75 11.05
C ASN A 305 -38.38 2.92 10.16
N ALA A 306 -38.45 1.60 10.37
CA ALA A 306 -39.23 0.69 9.53
C ALA A 306 -40.76 0.93 9.56
N TYR A 307 -41.23 1.79 10.47
CA TYR A 307 -42.62 2.26 10.55
C TYR A 307 -42.84 3.65 9.91
N ASP A 308 -41.79 4.27 9.37
CA ASP A 308 -41.86 5.52 8.62
C ASP A 308 -41.53 5.28 7.13
N PRO A 309 -42.55 5.14 6.27
CA PRO A 309 -42.38 4.90 4.84
C PRO A 309 -41.89 6.15 4.09
N ASN A 310 -41.85 7.33 4.70
CA ASN A 310 -41.42 8.58 4.07
C ASN A 310 -39.98 8.97 4.42
N GLY A 311 -39.39 8.37 5.47
CA GLY A 311 -38.09 8.75 6.03
C GLY A 311 -36.91 8.70 5.06
N PHE A 312 -37.06 8.00 3.92
CA PHE A 312 -36.03 7.88 2.89
C PHE A 312 -36.19 8.83 1.70
N LEU A 313 -37.33 9.52 1.55
CA LEU A 313 -37.63 10.32 0.35
C LEU A 313 -36.65 11.48 0.12
N THR A 314 -35.99 11.97 1.18
CA THR A 314 -35.00 13.05 1.10
C THR A 314 -33.56 12.55 0.93
N LYS A 315 -33.34 11.23 0.86
CA LYS A 315 -32.01 10.62 0.77
C LYS A 315 -31.68 10.33 -0.68
N GLY A 316 -30.40 10.40 -1.04
CA GLY A 316 -29.93 10.01 -2.37
C GLY A 316 -29.84 8.49 -2.54
N VAL A 317 -29.60 7.76 -1.44
CA VAL A 317 -29.49 6.29 -1.46
C VAL A 317 -30.30 5.66 -0.31
N VAL A 318 -31.02 4.58 -0.63
CA VAL A 318 -31.64 3.67 0.33
C VAL A 318 -30.91 2.34 0.26
N ILE A 319 -30.44 1.82 1.40
CA ILE A 319 -29.79 0.51 1.48
C ILE A 319 -30.76 -0.44 2.20
N LEU A 320 -31.13 -1.53 1.53
CA LEU A 320 -32.07 -2.54 2.01
C LEU A 320 -31.35 -3.84 2.34
N GLY A 321 -31.43 -4.29 3.59
CA GLY A 321 -30.99 -5.60 4.07
C GLY A 321 -32.17 -6.57 4.26
N ARG A 322 -31.91 -7.70 4.93
CA ARG A 322 -32.92 -8.73 5.20
C ARG A 322 -33.97 -8.22 6.18
N ASN A 323 -35.20 -8.70 6.00
CA ASN A 323 -36.33 -8.44 6.92
C ASN A 323 -36.51 -6.95 7.27
N ALA A 324 -36.17 -6.07 6.33
CA ALA A 324 -36.06 -4.63 6.58
C ALA A 324 -37.36 -3.98 7.03
N ILE A 325 -38.50 -4.42 6.49
CA ILE A 325 -39.81 -3.77 6.62
C ILE A 325 -40.87 -4.76 7.14
N PRO A 326 -41.63 -4.42 8.22
CA PRO A 326 -42.76 -5.19 8.72
C PRO A 326 -43.85 -5.41 7.66
N LYS A 327 -44.56 -6.55 7.73
CA LYS A 327 -45.55 -6.94 6.72
C LYS A 327 -46.63 -5.88 6.50
N GLU A 328 -47.11 -5.29 7.59
CA GLU A 328 -48.13 -4.25 7.64
C GLU A 328 -47.71 -2.92 6.98
N MET A 329 -46.40 -2.70 6.81
CA MET A 329 -45.86 -1.48 6.19
C MET A 329 -45.44 -1.68 4.74
N ARG A 330 -45.33 -2.93 4.26
CA ARG A 330 -44.78 -3.25 2.94
C ARG A 330 -45.48 -2.53 1.79
N GLU A 331 -46.81 -2.49 1.80
CA GLU A 331 -47.58 -1.83 0.72
C GLU A 331 -47.29 -0.33 0.64
N ARG A 332 -47.15 0.34 1.79
CA ARG A 332 -46.83 1.77 1.84
C ARG A 332 -45.40 2.03 1.34
N PHE A 333 -44.45 1.18 1.75
CA PHE A 333 -43.07 1.26 1.26
C PHE A 333 -42.99 1.02 -0.25
N ARG A 334 -43.71 0.02 -0.78
CA ARG A 334 -43.77 -0.29 -2.22
C ARG A 334 -44.23 0.91 -3.03
N LYS A 335 -45.36 1.53 -2.64
CA LYS A 335 -45.87 2.75 -3.28
C LYS A 335 -44.86 3.90 -3.25
N ASN A 336 -44.17 4.09 -2.13
CA ASN A 336 -43.18 5.15 -1.99
C ASN A 336 -41.89 4.87 -2.77
N PHE A 337 -41.46 3.62 -2.87
CA PHE A 337 -40.33 3.22 -3.73
C PHE A 337 -40.64 3.46 -5.20
N GLU A 338 -41.86 3.15 -5.65
CA GLU A 338 -42.31 3.48 -7.00
C GLU A 338 -42.22 4.98 -7.28
N ALA A 339 -42.72 5.82 -6.37
CA ALA A 339 -42.62 7.28 -6.51
C ALA A 339 -41.17 7.80 -6.47
N TYR A 340 -40.33 7.21 -5.62
CA TYR A 340 -38.91 7.55 -5.44
C TYR A 340 -38.05 7.18 -6.65
N LEU A 341 -38.37 6.09 -7.34
CA LEU A 341 -37.64 5.60 -8.51
C LEU A 341 -38.16 6.17 -9.84
N SER A 342 -39.47 6.41 -9.96
CA SER A 342 -40.13 6.65 -11.26
C SER A 342 -40.59 8.09 -11.54
N GLY A 343 -40.38 9.09 -10.67
CA GLY A 343 -40.57 10.50 -11.08
C GLY A 343 -41.37 11.47 -10.19
N GLY A 344 -41.52 11.25 -8.88
CA GLY A 344 -42.05 12.30 -7.98
C GLY A 344 -41.11 13.51 -7.81
N HIS A 345 -41.53 14.55 -7.06
CA HIS A 345 -40.69 15.73 -6.74
C HIS A 345 -39.33 15.41 -6.09
N TYR A 346 -39.17 14.19 -5.58
CA TYR A 346 -37.97 13.64 -4.94
C TYR A 346 -37.20 12.62 -5.82
N ALA A 347 -37.66 12.36 -7.05
CA ALA A 347 -37.21 11.23 -7.85
C ALA A 347 -35.88 11.47 -8.55
N LYS A 348 -34.78 11.10 -7.86
CA LYS A 348 -33.42 10.85 -8.41
C LYS A 348 -32.63 9.88 -7.53
N GLY A 349 -33.32 8.95 -6.86
CA GLY A 349 -32.73 8.13 -5.80
C GLY A 349 -32.29 6.74 -6.23
N ILE A 350 -31.43 6.12 -5.42
CA ILE A 350 -30.90 4.77 -5.67
C ILE A 350 -31.29 3.83 -4.54
N VAL A 351 -31.82 2.65 -4.85
CA VAL A 351 -32.09 1.59 -3.87
C VAL A 351 -31.05 0.49 -4.04
N VAL A 352 -30.20 0.26 -3.04
CA VAL A 352 -29.21 -0.82 -2.99
C VAL A 352 -29.77 -2.00 -2.19
N CYS A 353 -30.06 -3.10 -2.87
CA CYS A 353 -30.53 -4.35 -2.28
C CYS A 353 -29.34 -5.25 -1.93
N LEU A 354 -29.07 -5.41 -0.64
CA LEU A 354 -28.07 -6.33 -0.12
C LEU A 354 -28.61 -7.78 -0.11
N PRO A 355 -27.75 -8.79 0.13
CA PRO A 355 -28.18 -10.19 0.13
C PRO A 355 -29.37 -10.44 1.06
N GLY A 356 -30.44 -10.99 0.49
CA GLY A 356 -31.70 -11.32 1.17
C GLY A 356 -32.64 -10.12 1.41
N ALA A 357 -32.40 -8.97 0.78
CA ALA A 357 -33.36 -7.87 0.75
C ALA A 357 -34.73 -8.32 0.19
N PRO A 358 -35.85 -7.77 0.70
CA PRO A 358 -37.20 -8.08 0.23
C PRO A 358 -37.47 -7.44 -1.15
N LEU A 359 -37.12 -8.16 -2.22
CA LEU A 359 -37.23 -7.68 -3.60
C LEU A 359 -38.69 -7.45 -4.04
N ASP A 360 -39.67 -8.01 -3.33
CA ASP A 360 -41.11 -7.78 -3.53
C ASP A 360 -41.55 -6.32 -3.27
N LEU A 361 -40.74 -5.56 -2.54
CA LEU A 361 -40.98 -4.12 -2.31
C LEU A 361 -40.67 -3.24 -3.53
N LEU A 362 -39.94 -3.76 -4.51
CA LEU A 362 -39.51 -2.98 -5.65
C LEU A 362 -40.63 -2.87 -6.71
N PRO A 363 -40.69 -1.76 -7.46
CA PRO A 363 -41.69 -1.56 -8.51
C PRO A 363 -41.41 -2.37 -9.79
N VAL A 364 -40.38 -3.22 -9.79
CA VAL A 364 -39.98 -4.08 -10.91
C VAL A 364 -39.92 -5.54 -10.46
N PRO A 365 -40.30 -6.50 -11.30
CA PRO A 365 -40.24 -7.92 -10.93
C PRO A 365 -38.77 -8.34 -10.79
N MET A 366 -38.39 -8.76 -9.59
CA MET A 366 -37.05 -9.28 -9.29
C MET A 366 -37.14 -10.50 -8.37
N SER A 367 -36.29 -11.49 -8.63
CA SER A 367 -36.13 -12.68 -7.78
C SER A 367 -34.69 -13.15 -7.80
N THR A 368 -34.30 -14.03 -6.88
CA THR A 368 -32.93 -14.56 -6.81
C THR A 368 -32.90 -16.03 -7.16
N GLU A 369 -31.83 -16.46 -7.83
CA GLU A 369 -31.50 -17.87 -8.01
C GLU A 369 -30.07 -18.17 -7.53
N LYS A 370 -29.81 -19.42 -7.13
CA LYS A 370 -28.46 -19.86 -6.81
C LYS A 370 -27.70 -20.16 -8.10
N LYS A 371 -26.49 -19.62 -8.21
CA LYS A 371 -25.55 -19.92 -9.29
C LYS A 371 -24.19 -20.25 -8.71
N LEU A 372 -23.62 -21.37 -9.15
CA LEU A 372 -22.22 -21.67 -8.90
C LEU A 372 -21.36 -20.68 -9.67
N MET A 373 -20.51 -19.96 -8.96
CA MET A 373 -19.67 -18.91 -9.53
C MET A 373 -18.24 -19.02 -8.98
N PHE A 374 -17.27 -19.02 -9.88
CA PHE A 374 -15.87 -18.72 -9.55
C PHE A 374 -15.36 -17.46 -10.27
N ARG A 375 -16.07 -16.99 -11.31
CA ARG A 375 -15.77 -15.75 -12.05
C ARG A 375 -17.05 -15.09 -12.55
N ALA A 376 -17.03 -13.78 -12.80
CA ALA A 376 -18.08 -13.09 -13.52
C ALA A 376 -17.52 -12.12 -14.56
N GLU A 377 -18.19 -12.03 -15.71
CA GLU A 377 -17.94 -11.02 -16.74
C GLU A 377 -18.63 -9.72 -16.35
N LEU A 378 -18.00 -8.59 -16.64
CA LEU A 378 -18.54 -7.27 -16.31
C LEU A 378 -19.09 -6.56 -17.56
N PRO A 379 -20.18 -5.80 -17.42
CA PRO A 379 -20.68 -4.97 -18.52
C PRO A 379 -19.75 -3.78 -18.76
N ALA A 380 -19.53 -3.44 -20.03
CA ALA A 380 -18.78 -2.26 -20.42
C ALA A 380 -19.61 -0.97 -20.24
N ASN A 381 -18.92 0.15 -20.02
CA ASN A 381 -19.47 1.51 -20.09
C ASN A 381 -20.64 1.85 -19.14
N ASP A 382 -20.80 1.12 -18.03
CA ASP A 382 -21.78 1.47 -16.99
C ASP A 382 -21.08 2.11 -15.76
N PRO A 383 -21.51 3.30 -15.31
CA PRO A 383 -20.89 4.00 -14.18
C PRO A 383 -20.87 3.21 -12.86
N LEU A 384 -21.78 2.25 -12.66
CA LEU A 384 -21.78 1.40 -11.46
C LEU A 384 -20.54 0.49 -11.41
N PHE A 385 -20.10 0.02 -12.56
CA PHE A 385 -18.99 -0.92 -12.71
C PHE A 385 -17.65 -0.22 -12.97
N ALA A 386 -17.64 1.10 -13.16
CA ALA A 386 -16.42 1.88 -13.37
C ALA A 386 -15.40 1.65 -12.25
N GLY A 387 -14.16 1.32 -12.60
CA GLY A 387 -13.10 0.98 -11.64
C GLY A 387 -13.10 -0.47 -11.15
N MET A 388 -14.14 -1.27 -11.43
CA MET A 388 -14.15 -2.71 -11.14
C MET A 388 -13.48 -3.50 -12.27
N THR A 389 -12.90 -4.66 -11.94
CA THR A 389 -12.26 -5.53 -12.93
C THR A 389 -12.77 -6.96 -12.82
N GLU A 390 -12.76 -7.70 -13.91
CA GLU A 390 -13.07 -9.13 -13.92
C GLU A 390 -12.13 -9.90 -12.97
N ALA A 391 -10.89 -9.42 -12.79
CA ALA A 391 -9.96 -10.00 -11.84
C ALA A 391 -10.46 -9.89 -10.38
N ASP A 392 -11.18 -8.81 -10.02
CA ASP A 392 -11.84 -8.71 -8.71
C ASP A 392 -13.03 -9.68 -8.58
N PHE A 393 -13.66 -10.07 -9.69
CA PHE A 393 -14.75 -11.06 -9.70
C PHE A 393 -14.26 -12.50 -9.90
N TYR A 394 -12.97 -12.72 -10.13
CA TYR A 394 -12.35 -14.04 -10.24
C TYR A 394 -11.87 -14.54 -8.88
N PHE A 395 -12.60 -15.51 -8.31
CA PHE A 395 -12.32 -16.14 -7.03
C PHE A 395 -11.59 -17.47 -7.23
N ARG A 396 -10.77 -17.85 -6.24
CA ARG A 396 -10.00 -19.11 -6.28
C ARG A 396 -10.85 -20.37 -6.13
N THR A 397 -12.02 -20.22 -5.53
CA THR A 397 -12.94 -21.31 -5.18
C THR A 397 -14.30 -21.00 -5.79
N ALA A 398 -14.92 -22.01 -6.42
CA ALA A 398 -16.29 -21.88 -6.91
C ALA A 398 -17.26 -21.95 -5.73
N ARG A 399 -18.27 -21.07 -5.71
CA ARG A 399 -19.23 -20.95 -4.60
C ARG A 399 -20.63 -20.66 -5.12
N GLU A 400 -21.66 -21.15 -4.44
CA GLU A 400 -23.04 -20.82 -4.77
C GLU A 400 -23.42 -19.43 -4.26
N LEU A 401 -23.61 -18.49 -5.17
CA LEU A 401 -24.00 -17.11 -4.88
C LEU A 401 -25.43 -16.85 -5.37
N ASN A 402 -26.05 -15.79 -4.83
CA ASN A 402 -27.36 -15.36 -5.31
C ASN A 402 -27.16 -14.47 -6.54
N ALA A 403 -27.71 -14.88 -7.68
CA ALA A 403 -27.82 -14.04 -8.86
C ALA A 403 -29.27 -13.55 -8.99
N VAL A 404 -29.47 -12.31 -9.46
CA VAL A 404 -30.81 -11.76 -9.65
C VAL A 404 -31.36 -12.09 -11.04
N LYS A 405 -32.63 -12.51 -11.09
CA LYS A 405 -33.47 -12.46 -12.29
C LYS A 405 -34.18 -11.11 -12.27
N ALA A 406 -33.92 -10.29 -13.27
CA ALA A 406 -34.39 -8.92 -13.38
C ALA A 406 -34.85 -8.64 -14.83
N PRO A 407 -35.55 -7.52 -15.08
CA PRO A 407 -36.01 -7.18 -16.43
C PRO A 407 -34.87 -7.01 -17.44
N ASP A 408 -35.16 -7.20 -18.74
CA ASP A 408 -34.16 -7.30 -19.81
C ASP A 408 -33.26 -6.06 -19.99
N TRP A 409 -33.71 -4.87 -19.57
CA TRP A 409 -32.91 -3.64 -19.61
C TRP A 409 -31.94 -3.49 -18.42
N THR A 410 -31.86 -4.50 -17.55
CA THR A 410 -30.94 -4.53 -16.42
C THR A 410 -29.52 -4.74 -16.91
N VAL A 411 -28.61 -3.86 -16.49
CA VAL A 411 -27.17 -4.00 -16.73
C VAL A 411 -26.58 -4.81 -15.59
N ALA A 412 -25.99 -5.97 -15.87
CA ALA A 412 -25.51 -6.88 -14.83
C ALA A 412 -24.19 -7.55 -15.20
N ALA A 413 -23.45 -7.96 -14.15
CA ALA A 413 -22.41 -8.96 -14.30
C ALA A 413 -23.00 -10.30 -14.78
N ARG A 414 -22.18 -11.19 -15.32
CA ARG A 414 -22.60 -12.55 -15.70
C ARG A 414 -21.75 -13.60 -14.99
N PRO A 415 -22.28 -14.34 -14.01
CA PRO A 415 -23.67 -14.32 -13.50
C PRO A 415 -24.07 -13.00 -12.82
N ALA A 416 -25.39 -12.72 -12.75
CA ALA A 416 -25.98 -11.45 -12.25
C ALA A 416 -25.91 -11.28 -10.73
N VAL A 417 -24.72 -11.40 -10.15
CA VAL A 417 -24.43 -11.20 -8.71
C VAL A 417 -24.27 -9.73 -8.35
N LEU A 418 -24.06 -8.86 -9.34
CA LEU A 418 -24.12 -7.41 -9.23
C LEU A 418 -24.91 -6.90 -10.44
N ALA A 419 -25.95 -6.10 -10.20
CA ALA A 419 -26.83 -5.63 -11.27
C ALA A 419 -27.39 -4.24 -10.98
N ARG A 420 -27.70 -3.49 -12.05
CA ARG A 420 -28.35 -2.19 -12.03
C ARG A 420 -29.55 -2.15 -12.96
N THR A 421 -30.72 -1.85 -12.42
CA THR A 421 -31.95 -1.63 -13.19
C THR A 421 -32.30 -0.15 -13.13
N GLY A 422 -32.14 0.54 -14.25
CA GLY A 422 -32.45 1.98 -14.37
C GLY A 422 -33.93 2.25 -14.64
N PHE A 423 -34.37 3.46 -14.28
CA PHE A 423 -35.71 3.98 -14.52
C PHE A 423 -35.62 5.28 -15.35
N HIS A 424 -36.65 5.58 -16.14
CA HIS A 424 -36.65 6.70 -17.11
C HIS A 424 -36.35 8.07 -16.51
N GLN A 425 -36.67 8.30 -15.23
CA GLN A 425 -36.46 9.57 -14.52
C GLN A 425 -35.12 9.63 -13.75
N GLY A 426 -34.23 8.65 -13.95
CA GLY A 426 -32.88 8.62 -13.37
C GLY A 426 -32.75 7.86 -12.04
N GLY A 427 -33.85 7.29 -11.50
CA GLY A 427 -33.80 6.35 -10.39
C GLY A 427 -33.14 5.02 -10.77
N ALA A 428 -32.60 4.30 -9.80
CA ALA A 428 -32.03 2.98 -10.04
C ALA A 428 -32.19 2.01 -8.86
N VAL A 429 -32.36 0.74 -9.18
CA VAL A 429 -32.17 -0.36 -8.23
C VAL A 429 -30.80 -1.00 -8.50
N VAL A 430 -30.00 -1.19 -7.46
CA VAL A 430 -28.73 -1.91 -7.49
C VAL A 430 -28.87 -3.17 -6.64
N TYR A 431 -28.58 -4.34 -7.20
CA TYR A 431 -28.60 -5.61 -6.49
C TYR A 431 -27.18 -6.10 -6.21
N VAL A 432 -26.93 -6.61 -4.99
CA VAL A 432 -25.67 -7.26 -4.60
C VAL A 432 -25.97 -8.64 -4.01
N GLY A 433 -25.41 -9.68 -4.61
CA GLY A 433 -25.76 -11.08 -4.36
C GLY A 433 -24.95 -11.79 -3.26
N PHE A 434 -23.89 -11.16 -2.75
CA PHE A 434 -22.98 -11.72 -1.76
C PHE A 434 -22.47 -10.67 -0.78
N THR A 435 -22.05 -11.10 0.41
CA THR A 435 -21.29 -10.28 1.37
C THR A 435 -19.80 -10.67 1.34
N PRO A 436 -18.87 -9.78 1.69
CA PRO A 436 -17.44 -10.12 1.76
C PRO A 436 -17.12 -11.26 2.75
N ASP A 437 -17.93 -11.41 3.81
CA ASP A 437 -17.74 -12.43 4.85
C ASP A 437 -17.99 -13.86 4.34
N MET A 438 -18.58 -13.99 3.15
CA MET A 438 -18.68 -15.27 2.46
C MET A 438 -17.33 -15.76 1.91
N PHE A 439 -16.25 -14.96 1.93
CA PHE A 439 -15.02 -15.21 1.16
C PHE A 439 -13.74 -15.41 2.01
N GLU A 440 -13.87 -15.98 3.21
CA GLU A 440 -12.76 -16.28 4.14
C GLU A 440 -11.95 -17.54 3.77
N ASP A 441 -12.35 -18.25 2.72
CA ASP A 441 -11.93 -19.62 2.41
C ASP A 441 -10.57 -19.72 1.70
N ALA A 442 -10.11 -18.65 1.03
CA ALA A 442 -8.85 -18.66 0.30
C ALA A 442 -8.19 -17.28 0.21
N PHE A 443 -6.89 -17.30 -0.13
CA PHE A 443 -6.10 -16.10 -0.34
C PHE A 443 -6.74 -15.13 -1.35
N TRP A 444 -6.83 -13.85 -0.96
CA TRP A 444 -7.39 -12.69 -1.70
C TRP A 444 -8.90 -12.69 -1.94
N ASN A 445 -9.62 -13.79 -1.76
CA ASN A 445 -11.06 -13.84 -2.05
C ASN A 445 -11.83 -12.75 -1.26
N LYS A 446 -11.61 -12.67 0.06
CA LYS A 446 -12.21 -11.61 0.89
C LYS A 446 -11.78 -10.21 0.46
N GLU A 447 -10.50 -10.01 0.20
CA GLU A 447 -9.97 -8.71 -0.25
C GLU A 447 -10.64 -8.22 -1.55
N LYS A 448 -10.81 -9.12 -2.52
CA LYS A 448 -11.52 -8.88 -3.78
C LYS A 448 -13.00 -8.56 -3.54
N ALA A 449 -13.71 -9.38 -2.77
CA ALA A 449 -15.12 -9.16 -2.45
C ALA A 449 -15.35 -7.83 -1.70
N THR A 450 -14.46 -7.49 -0.77
CA THR A 450 -14.45 -6.20 -0.07
C THR A 450 -14.22 -5.05 -1.04
N ARG A 451 -13.27 -5.16 -1.98
CA ARG A 451 -13.06 -4.13 -3.02
C ARG A 451 -14.28 -3.91 -3.89
N ILE A 452 -14.99 -4.96 -4.31
CA ILE A 452 -16.22 -4.82 -5.10
C ILE A 452 -17.25 -3.97 -4.34
N TRP A 453 -17.48 -4.29 -3.06
CA TRP A 453 -18.39 -3.51 -2.19
C TRP A 453 -17.90 -2.06 -2.00
N ASN A 454 -16.61 -1.88 -1.77
CA ASN A 454 -16.02 -0.55 -1.61
C ASN A 454 -16.21 0.30 -2.88
N THR A 455 -15.83 -0.21 -4.04
CA THR A 455 -15.98 0.47 -5.34
C THR A 455 -17.44 0.77 -5.66
N LEU A 456 -18.36 -0.12 -5.34
CA LEU A 456 -19.80 0.12 -5.46
C LEU A 456 -20.21 1.40 -4.70
N PHE A 457 -19.89 1.50 -3.41
CA PHE A 457 -20.29 2.65 -2.60
C PHE A 457 -19.54 3.94 -2.97
N VAL A 458 -18.31 3.83 -3.47
CA VAL A 458 -17.56 4.95 -4.05
C VAL A 458 -18.24 5.47 -5.32
N ASN A 459 -18.68 4.58 -6.22
CA ASN A 459 -19.41 4.95 -7.44
C ASN A 459 -20.76 5.61 -7.14
N LEU A 460 -21.39 5.25 -6.01
CA LEU A 460 -22.59 5.92 -5.49
C LEU A 460 -22.28 7.24 -4.76
N ASN A 461 -21.01 7.65 -4.66
CA ASN A 461 -20.55 8.84 -3.94
C ASN A 461 -21.00 8.87 -2.47
N LEU A 462 -21.09 7.71 -1.82
CA LEU A 462 -21.38 7.61 -0.39
C LEU A 462 -20.14 7.86 0.46
N PRO A 463 -20.26 8.51 1.63
CA PRO A 463 -19.13 8.71 2.54
C PRO A 463 -18.62 7.36 3.04
N LEU A 464 -17.31 7.11 2.93
CA LEU A 464 -16.63 5.98 3.57
C LEU A 464 -15.74 6.53 4.68
N LYS A 465 -16.28 6.51 5.89
CA LYS A 465 -15.64 7.01 7.11
C LYS A 465 -14.54 6.04 7.53
N GLN A 466 -13.34 6.32 7.06
CA GLN A 466 -12.13 5.68 7.56
C GLN A 466 -11.21 6.77 8.10
N GLU A 467 -10.73 6.61 9.32
CA GLU A 467 -9.77 7.54 9.94
C GLU A 467 -8.35 7.31 9.37
N LEU A 468 -8.24 7.32 8.04
CA LEU A 468 -6.99 7.18 7.35
C LEU A 468 -6.19 8.47 7.47
N SER A 469 -4.92 8.33 7.84
CA SER A 469 -3.94 9.40 7.81
C SER A 469 -3.00 9.16 6.65
N LEU A 470 -2.75 10.17 5.82
CA LEU A 470 -1.79 10.13 4.72
C LEU A 470 -0.35 10.19 5.25
N PHE A 471 -0.07 11.01 6.27
CA PHE A 471 1.30 11.34 6.72
C PHE A 471 1.61 10.95 8.16
N GLY A 472 0.59 10.85 9.01
CA GLY A 472 0.69 10.63 10.45
C GLY A 472 0.82 9.19 10.90
N ASN A 473 1.08 8.23 10.01
CA ASN A 473 1.24 6.83 10.40
C ASN A 473 2.58 6.59 11.10
N THR A 474 2.55 5.84 12.21
CA THR A 474 3.77 5.42 12.94
C THR A 474 4.33 4.08 12.44
N ARG A 475 3.51 3.30 11.73
CA ARG A 475 3.91 2.09 11.02
C ARG A 475 3.54 2.22 9.54
N MET A 476 4.18 1.42 8.71
CA MET A 476 3.95 1.37 7.27
C MET A 476 3.66 -0.04 6.78
N ARG A 477 3.27 -0.16 5.51
CA ARG A 477 2.96 -1.43 4.83
C ARG A 477 1.93 -2.24 5.62
N HIS A 478 0.72 -1.71 5.75
CA HIS A 478 -0.36 -2.33 6.51
C HIS A 478 0.06 -2.68 7.96
N ASN A 479 0.70 -1.73 8.66
CA ASN A 479 1.19 -1.90 10.04
C ASN A 479 2.21 -3.04 10.26
N THR A 480 2.76 -3.64 9.20
CA THR A 480 3.70 -4.77 9.31
C THR A 480 5.16 -4.36 9.45
N LYS A 481 5.49 -3.10 9.11
CA LYS A 481 6.84 -2.54 9.27
C LYS A 481 6.79 -1.32 10.18
N THR A 482 7.61 -1.32 11.21
CA THR A 482 7.91 -0.12 12.01
C THR A 482 9.16 0.51 11.42
N PRO A 483 9.09 1.73 10.87
CA PRO A 483 10.27 2.49 10.45
C PRO A 483 11.28 2.62 11.59
N GLU A 484 12.51 2.20 11.34
CA GLU A 484 13.62 2.48 12.24
C GLU A 484 13.91 3.99 12.21
N SER A 485 13.76 4.69 13.33
CA SER A 485 13.97 6.15 13.37
C SER A 485 15.45 6.51 13.39
N ALA A 486 16.22 5.74 14.15
CA ALA A 486 17.67 5.75 14.11
C ALA A 486 18.21 4.45 14.76
N SER A 487 19.46 4.11 14.47
CA SER A 487 20.18 3.08 15.22
C SER A 487 21.60 3.47 15.54
N LEU A 488 22.12 2.85 16.59
CA LEU A 488 23.53 2.89 16.97
C LEU A 488 24.04 1.47 17.03
N ALA A 489 25.01 1.15 16.16
CA ALA A 489 25.70 -0.13 16.20
C ALA A 489 26.66 -0.16 17.40
N LEU A 490 26.63 -1.26 18.16
CA LEU A 490 27.48 -1.48 19.31
C LEU A 490 28.69 -2.33 18.88
N THR A 491 29.67 -1.70 18.23
CA THR A 491 30.80 -2.42 17.58
C THR A 491 32.07 -2.45 18.42
N GLU A 492 32.18 -1.60 19.43
CA GLU A 492 33.35 -1.49 20.29
C GLU A 492 32.91 -1.61 21.76
N GLY A 493 33.70 -2.33 22.54
CA GLY A 493 33.43 -2.57 23.95
C GLY A 493 34.62 -3.21 24.63
N PHE A 494 34.35 -3.79 25.78
CA PHE A 494 35.37 -4.46 26.57
C PHE A 494 34.80 -5.72 27.22
N LEU A 495 35.64 -6.74 27.40
CA LEU A 495 35.28 -8.01 27.99
C LEU A 495 36.17 -8.33 29.19
N LYS A 496 35.56 -8.85 30.26
CA LYS A 496 36.21 -9.37 31.46
C LYS A 496 35.69 -10.79 31.70
N LEU A 497 36.60 -11.77 31.67
CA LEU A 497 36.28 -13.14 32.05
C LEU A 497 36.00 -13.23 33.55
N ASP A 498 34.96 -13.96 33.94
CA ASP A 498 34.50 -14.14 35.31
C ASP A 498 34.36 -15.62 35.67
N PRO A 499 35.49 -16.35 35.82
CA PRO A 499 35.47 -17.80 35.98
C PRO A 499 34.72 -18.29 37.23
N ARG A 500 34.59 -17.43 38.24
CA ARG A 500 33.90 -17.71 39.51
C ARG A 500 32.48 -17.16 39.59
N ASN A 501 32.01 -16.48 38.54
CA ASN A 501 30.72 -15.81 38.52
C ASN A 501 30.52 -14.85 39.72
N SER A 502 31.53 -14.03 39.98
CA SER A 502 31.63 -13.15 41.14
C SER A 502 31.59 -11.66 40.78
N GLY A 503 31.63 -11.34 39.48
CA GLY A 503 31.58 -9.98 38.98
C GLY A 503 30.23 -9.32 39.24
N LYS A 504 30.24 -7.98 39.24
CA LYS A 504 29.06 -7.16 39.50
C LYS A 504 28.83 -6.19 38.35
N VAL A 505 27.58 -5.77 38.17
CA VAL A 505 27.20 -4.74 37.19
C VAL A 505 27.93 -3.40 37.40
N SER A 506 28.39 -3.12 38.64
CA SER A 506 29.16 -1.93 39.01
C SER A 506 30.66 -2.02 38.71
N ASP A 507 31.17 -3.17 38.26
CA ASP A 507 32.59 -3.36 38.00
C ASP A 507 33.07 -2.48 36.83
N THR A 508 34.21 -1.83 37.00
CA THR A 508 34.83 -0.96 35.98
C THR A 508 36.26 -1.36 35.60
N GLU A 509 36.89 -2.24 36.39
CA GLU A 509 38.28 -2.67 36.21
C GLU A 509 38.40 -4.11 35.67
N GLY A 510 39.55 -4.41 35.06
CA GLY A 510 39.89 -5.75 34.56
C GLY A 510 39.32 -6.09 33.18
N PHE A 511 38.72 -5.11 32.51
CA PHE A 511 38.16 -5.22 31.17
C PHE A 511 39.24 -5.03 30.09
N LYS A 512 39.21 -5.87 29.05
CA LYS A 512 40.11 -5.78 27.88
C LYS A 512 39.31 -5.47 26.62
N PRO A 513 39.88 -4.80 25.59
CA PRO A 513 39.16 -4.48 24.36
C PRO A 513 38.47 -5.70 23.74
N TYR A 514 37.22 -5.52 23.31
CA TYR A 514 36.36 -6.56 22.73
C TYR A 514 35.41 -5.94 21.71
N LYS A 515 35.19 -6.64 20.60
CA LYS A 515 34.28 -6.25 19.53
C LYS A 515 33.04 -7.15 19.54
N PRO A 516 31.86 -6.64 19.92
CA PRO A 516 30.62 -7.39 19.78
C PRO A 516 30.34 -7.75 18.31
N GLY A 517 29.73 -8.91 18.09
CA GLY A 517 29.50 -9.49 16.76
C GLY A 517 30.60 -10.45 16.31
N ILE A 518 31.62 -10.68 17.15
CA ILE A 518 32.66 -11.66 16.93
C ILE A 518 32.77 -12.50 18.23
N PRO A 519 32.78 -13.84 18.15
CA PRO A 519 33.03 -14.70 19.31
C PRO A 519 34.30 -14.30 20.08
N TRP A 520 34.28 -14.40 21.41
CA TRP A 520 35.42 -13.93 22.22
C TRP A 520 36.69 -14.77 22.00
N GLU A 521 36.57 -16.02 21.58
CA GLU A 521 37.71 -16.91 21.31
C GLU A 521 38.48 -16.44 20.09
N LYS A 522 37.77 -15.97 19.06
CA LYS A 522 38.36 -15.38 17.86
C LYS A 522 39.07 -14.06 18.14
N GLN A 523 38.90 -13.50 19.34
CA GLN A 523 39.53 -12.27 19.82
C GLN A 523 40.60 -12.55 20.89
N GLY A 524 40.94 -13.82 21.15
CA GLY A 524 42.03 -14.21 22.06
C GLY A 524 41.60 -14.42 23.53
N PHE A 525 40.31 -14.43 23.83
CA PHE A 525 39.79 -14.78 25.16
C PHE A 525 39.65 -16.32 25.27
N THR A 526 40.79 -17.00 25.37
CA THR A 526 40.88 -18.48 25.37
C THR A 526 41.53 -19.03 26.65
N GLN A 527 41.43 -18.30 27.77
CA GLN A 527 41.98 -18.76 29.04
C GLN A 527 41.18 -19.95 29.56
N VAL A 528 41.81 -20.96 30.16
CA VAL A 528 41.03 -22.09 30.71
C VAL A 528 40.28 -21.65 31.96
N ASN A 529 38.97 -21.95 32.06
CA ASN A 529 38.20 -21.74 33.28
C ASN A 529 38.30 -22.97 34.21
N PRO A 530 39.12 -22.96 35.28
CA PRO A 530 39.29 -24.12 36.16
C PRO A 530 38.05 -24.40 37.04
N HIS A 531 37.13 -23.44 37.14
CA HIS A 531 35.93 -23.52 37.96
C HIS A 531 34.70 -23.99 37.17
N TYR A 532 34.78 -24.06 35.84
CA TYR A 532 33.68 -24.55 35.02
C TYR A 532 33.62 -26.09 35.04
N ARG A 533 32.41 -26.63 35.03
CA ARG A 533 32.15 -28.07 34.98
C ARG A 533 31.13 -28.32 33.90
N TYR A 534 31.55 -28.97 32.83
CA TYR A 534 30.66 -29.38 31.76
C TYR A 534 29.63 -30.40 32.29
N PRO A 535 28.37 -30.30 31.88
CA PRO A 535 27.41 -31.37 32.13
C PRO A 535 27.77 -32.60 31.29
N ALA A 536 27.23 -33.75 31.67
CA ALA A 536 27.58 -35.05 31.08
C ALA A 536 27.34 -35.15 29.56
N ASN A 537 26.40 -34.35 29.04
CA ASN A 537 26.00 -34.35 27.62
C ASN A 537 26.80 -33.37 26.74
N ALA A 538 27.81 -32.68 27.27
CA ALA A 538 28.59 -31.72 26.49
C ALA A 538 29.40 -32.41 25.36
N PRO A 539 29.19 -32.05 24.08
CA PRO A 539 29.94 -32.62 22.96
C PRO A 539 31.44 -32.35 23.07
N ALA A 540 32.27 -33.37 22.83
CA ALA A 540 33.72 -33.25 22.99
C ALA A 540 34.34 -32.13 22.11
N ASN A 541 33.81 -31.94 20.90
CA ASN A 541 34.24 -30.92 19.94
C ASN A 541 33.74 -29.51 20.26
N MET A 542 32.84 -29.34 21.23
CA MET A 542 32.36 -28.03 21.69
C MET A 542 33.02 -27.56 22.98
N LYS A 543 33.86 -28.39 23.60
CA LYS A 543 34.65 -27.99 24.77
C LYS A 543 35.80 -27.11 24.30
N ILE A 544 35.66 -25.81 24.48
CA ILE A 544 36.67 -24.82 24.14
C ILE A 544 37.38 -24.32 25.40
N PRO A 545 38.51 -23.59 25.27
CA PRO A 545 39.29 -23.22 26.44
C PRO A 545 38.50 -22.41 27.50
N TYR A 546 37.73 -21.39 27.11
CA TYR A 546 36.94 -20.60 28.06
C TYR A 546 35.45 -20.83 27.90
N ASP A 547 34.86 -21.54 28.85
CA ASP A 547 33.41 -21.64 29.04
C ASP A 547 33.03 -21.17 30.44
N GLY A 548 31.82 -20.63 30.61
CA GLY A 548 31.33 -20.07 31.86
C GLY A 548 30.92 -18.60 31.73
N TYR A 549 31.16 -17.81 32.79
CA TYR A 549 30.63 -16.45 32.86
C TYR A 549 31.62 -15.41 32.36
N ALA A 550 31.14 -14.40 31.65
CA ALA A 550 31.93 -13.22 31.28
C ALA A 550 31.08 -11.95 31.38
N TRP A 551 31.73 -10.81 31.56
CA TRP A 551 31.10 -9.51 31.55
C TRP A 551 31.57 -8.72 30.34
N ILE A 552 30.62 -8.14 29.61
CA ILE A 552 30.87 -7.24 28.49
C ILE A 552 30.38 -5.85 28.88
N ARG A 553 31.22 -4.85 28.68
CA ARG A 553 30.98 -3.43 28.96
C ARG A 553 31.09 -2.63 27.67
N ILE A 554 30.01 -1.98 27.26
CA ILE A 554 29.95 -1.19 26.03
C ILE A 554 29.61 0.26 26.40
N PRO A 555 30.56 1.21 26.27
CA PRO A 555 30.24 2.63 26.33
C PRO A 555 29.51 3.05 25.05
N VAL A 556 28.49 3.90 25.18
CA VAL A 556 27.73 4.40 24.04
C VAL A 556 27.18 5.79 24.33
N ARG A 557 27.39 6.73 23.40
CA ARG A 557 26.78 8.07 23.48
C ARG A 557 25.41 8.05 22.82
N ILE A 558 24.36 8.34 23.58
CA ILE A 558 23.00 8.45 23.04
C ILE A 558 22.74 9.90 22.63
N PRO A 559 22.39 10.19 21.37
CA PRO A 559 22.05 11.54 20.93
C PRO A 559 20.93 12.20 21.74
N ALA A 560 20.98 13.52 21.90
CA ALA A 560 19.99 14.26 22.70
C ALA A 560 18.59 14.27 22.07
N ASP A 561 18.51 14.20 20.74
CA ASP A 561 17.28 14.13 19.95
C ASP A 561 16.56 12.77 20.08
N TRP A 562 17.22 11.74 20.62
CA TRP A 562 16.58 10.46 20.91
C TRP A 562 15.57 10.53 22.08
N LYS A 563 15.54 11.64 22.83
CA LYS A 563 14.68 11.80 24.02
C LYS A 563 13.18 11.65 23.74
N SER A 564 12.73 11.96 22.52
CA SER A 564 11.34 11.79 22.09
C SER A 564 11.01 10.38 21.62
N TYR A 565 11.98 9.47 21.55
CA TYR A 565 11.83 8.12 21.02
C TYR A 565 11.80 7.07 22.15
N SER A 566 11.20 5.93 21.84
CA SER A 566 11.40 4.70 22.61
C SER A 566 12.70 4.02 22.14
N ILE A 567 13.48 3.48 23.08
CA ILE A 567 14.76 2.83 22.78
C ILE A 567 14.67 1.34 23.13
N ARG A 568 15.21 0.48 22.28
CA ARG A 568 15.41 -0.95 22.59
C ARG A 568 16.77 -1.46 22.13
N LEU A 569 17.33 -2.40 22.87
CA LEU A 569 18.47 -3.20 22.45
C LEU A 569 17.96 -4.29 21.51
N SER A 570 18.55 -4.40 20.32
CA SER A 570 18.17 -5.38 19.31
C SER A 570 19.42 -5.99 18.67
N GLY A 571 19.44 -7.32 18.55
CA GLY A 571 20.53 -8.02 17.88
C GLY A 571 21.17 -9.10 18.76
N GLY A 572 22.44 -9.38 18.50
CA GLY A 572 23.06 -10.64 18.91
C GLY A 572 22.95 -11.68 17.80
N PRO A 573 23.14 -12.97 18.08
CA PRO A 573 22.90 -13.58 19.39
C PRO A 573 23.95 -13.28 20.46
N VAL A 574 23.56 -13.51 21.71
CA VAL A 574 24.49 -13.66 22.84
C VAL A 574 24.52 -15.14 23.16
N ASP A 575 25.68 -15.76 23.01
CA ASP A 575 25.88 -17.20 23.12
C ASP A 575 26.49 -17.53 24.49
N ASP A 576 25.83 -18.29 25.38
CA ASP A 576 24.51 -18.94 25.24
C ASP A 576 23.37 -18.09 25.81
N ALA A 577 23.59 -17.57 27.02
CA ALA A 577 22.59 -16.87 27.84
C ALA A 577 23.13 -15.54 28.33
N ASP A 578 22.23 -14.61 28.65
CA ASP A 578 22.61 -13.29 29.15
C ASP A 578 21.64 -12.70 30.16
N GLU A 579 22.20 -11.81 30.97
CA GLU A 579 21.48 -10.76 31.66
C GLU A 579 22.08 -9.42 31.21
N THR A 580 21.22 -8.45 30.90
CA THR A 580 21.66 -7.18 30.32
C THR A 580 21.13 -5.97 31.10
N TRP A 581 22.01 -4.99 31.33
CA TRP A 581 21.72 -3.74 32.05
C TRP A 581 22.14 -2.51 31.25
N PHE A 582 21.38 -1.43 31.40
CA PHE A 582 21.67 -0.10 30.85
C PHE A 582 21.82 0.89 32.01
N ASN A 583 22.99 1.51 32.16
CA ASN A 583 23.32 2.38 33.29
C ASN A 583 22.95 1.78 34.67
N GLY A 584 23.15 0.48 34.84
CA GLY A 584 22.83 -0.26 36.08
C GLY A 584 21.38 -0.73 36.22
N VAL A 585 20.47 -0.32 35.33
CA VAL A 585 19.07 -0.79 35.31
C VAL A 585 18.97 -2.05 34.45
N LYS A 586 18.44 -3.15 34.97
CA LYS A 586 18.25 -4.40 34.19
C LYS A 586 17.20 -4.18 33.11
N ILE A 587 17.54 -4.40 31.85
CA ILE A 587 16.65 -4.18 30.70
C ILE A 587 16.14 -5.50 30.10
N GLY A 588 16.83 -6.61 30.34
CA GLY A 588 16.41 -7.91 29.82
C GLY A 588 17.28 -9.07 30.28
N GLU A 589 16.82 -10.26 29.96
CA GLU A 589 17.54 -11.52 30.15
C GLU A 589 17.08 -12.56 29.13
N THR A 590 17.95 -13.50 28.82
CA THR A 590 17.61 -14.72 28.09
C THR A 590 18.42 -15.86 28.67
N THR A 591 17.72 -16.89 29.16
CA THR A 591 18.32 -17.99 29.91
C THR A 591 18.04 -19.31 29.24
N LEU A 592 18.95 -20.27 29.41
CA LEU A 592 18.80 -21.64 28.92
C LEU A 592 17.56 -22.35 29.48
N ALA A 593 17.13 -21.99 30.69
CA ALA A 593 15.94 -22.55 31.32
C ALA A 593 14.64 -22.13 30.62
N LYS A 594 14.58 -20.89 30.12
CA LYS A 594 13.42 -20.37 29.37
C LYS A 594 13.51 -20.71 27.89
N HIS A 595 14.73 -20.74 27.35
CA HIS A 595 15.01 -20.90 25.92
C HIS A 595 16.21 -21.83 25.73
N PRO A 596 15.97 -23.14 25.51
CA PRO A 596 17.05 -24.11 25.27
C PRO A 596 17.92 -23.79 24.04
N ASP A 597 17.38 -22.99 23.11
CA ASP A 597 17.98 -22.50 21.87
C ASP A 597 18.55 -21.06 22.01
N SER A 598 18.84 -20.62 23.24
CA SER A 598 19.23 -19.24 23.54
C SER A 598 20.44 -18.74 22.75
N TYR A 599 21.42 -19.59 22.43
CA TYR A 599 22.57 -19.26 21.56
C TYR A 599 22.20 -18.69 20.19
N SER A 600 21.00 -18.98 19.68
CA SER A 600 20.57 -18.56 18.34
C SER A 600 19.54 -17.43 18.34
N ARG A 601 19.02 -17.05 19.52
CA ARG A 601 17.95 -16.05 19.63
C ARG A 601 18.47 -14.63 19.52
N ILE A 602 17.81 -13.82 18.71
CA ILE A 602 18.03 -12.37 18.66
C ILE A 602 17.44 -11.73 19.93
N ARG A 603 18.23 -10.89 20.58
CA ARG A 603 17.81 -10.13 21.76
C ARG A 603 16.96 -8.95 21.33
N ASN A 604 15.93 -8.69 22.12
CA ASN A 604 15.01 -7.57 21.91
C ASN A 604 14.52 -7.06 23.26
N TYR A 605 15.25 -6.11 23.85
CA TYR A 605 15.02 -5.63 25.21
C TYR A 605 14.68 -4.15 25.23
N PRO A 606 13.51 -3.73 25.74
CA PRO A 606 13.19 -2.31 25.87
C PRO A 606 14.11 -1.64 26.89
N VAL A 607 14.61 -0.44 26.56
CA VAL A 607 15.42 0.38 27.46
C VAL A 607 14.52 1.45 28.06
N PRO A 608 14.29 1.47 29.38
CA PRO A 608 13.51 2.51 30.02
C PRO A 608 14.13 3.88 29.77
N SER A 609 13.33 4.86 29.32
CA SER A 609 13.83 6.22 29.06
C SER A 609 14.47 6.85 30.31
N SER A 610 13.99 6.49 31.51
CA SER A 610 14.57 6.88 32.80
C SER A 610 15.98 6.35 33.05
N ALA A 611 16.39 5.28 32.37
CA ALA A 611 17.75 4.73 32.45
C ALA A 611 18.73 5.42 31.49
N VAL A 612 18.26 6.26 30.57
CA VAL A 612 19.07 6.84 29.49
C VAL A 612 19.50 8.27 29.84
N ARG A 613 20.79 8.56 29.67
CA ARG A 613 21.38 9.89 29.72
C ARG A 613 21.51 10.44 28.30
N PHE A 614 20.49 11.15 27.84
CA PHE A 614 20.44 11.71 26.48
C PHE A 614 21.46 12.84 26.31
N GLY A 615 22.21 12.82 25.20
CA GLY A 615 23.30 13.76 24.92
C GLY A 615 24.65 13.38 25.53
N GLU A 616 24.70 12.34 26.36
CA GLU A 616 25.84 11.95 27.19
C GLU A 616 26.29 10.50 26.95
N GLU A 617 27.42 10.13 27.54
CA GLU A 617 27.91 8.75 27.60
C GLU A 617 27.03 7.87 28.52
N ASN A 618 26.70 6.69 28.03
CA ASN A 618 25.94 5.65 28.70
C ASN A 618 26.76 4.36 28.70
N VAL A 619 26.39 3.40 29.55
CA VAL A 619 27.06 2.10 29.63
C VAL A 619 26.04 0.98 29.55
N LEU A 620 26.23 0.08 28.58
CA LEU A 620 25.56 -1.22 28.51
C LEU A 620 26.47 -2.27 29.15
N MET A 621 25.94 -3.03 30.10
CA MET A 621 26.61 -4.16 30.74
C MET A 621 25.86 -5.45 30.40
N ILE A 622 26.57 -6.47 29.93
CA ILE A 622 26.02 -7.78 29.59
C ILE A 622 26.80 -8.82 30.39
N ARG A 623 26.12 -9.59 31.24
CA ARG A 623 26.69 -10.80 31.83
C ARG A 623 26.30 -11.96 30.94
N VAL A 624 27.30 -12.57 30.32
CA VAL A 624 27.13 -13.73 29.45
C VAL A 624 27.39 -14.99 30.27
N PHE A 625 26.60 -16.02 30.03
CA PHE A 625 26.88 -17.39 30.42
C PHE A 625 27.00 -18.23 29.15
N ASP A 626 28.20 -18.72 28.88
CA ASP A 626 28.47 -19.67 27.82
C ASP A 626 28.57 -21.08 28.42
N ARG A 627 27.77 -22.00 27.91
CA ARG A 627 27.73 -23.38 28.40
C ARG A 627 28.82 -24.24 27.74
N TRP A 628 29.09 -23.99 26.46
CA TRP A 628 30.12 -24.60 25.62
C TRP A 628 30.08 -23.93 24.23
N GLY A 629 31.16 -24.06 23.46
CA GLY A 629 31.14 -23.76 22.04
C GLY A 629 31.85 -22.46 21.69
N PHE A 630 31.14 -21.41 21.35
CA PHE A 630 31.73 -20.10 21.11
C PHE A 630 30.90 -19.09 21.88
N GLY A 631 31.53 -18.28 22.71
CA GLY A 631 30.80 -17.40 23.59
C GLY A 631 30.84 -15.93 23.23
N GLY A 632 29.93 -15.20 23.87
CA GLY A 632 29.85 -13.74 23.80
C GLY A 632 28.78 -13.25 22.85
N VAL A 633 28.94 -12.02 22.37
CA VAL A 633 28.02 -11.45 21.37
C VAL A 633 28.51 -11.89 19.98
N THR A 634 27.86 -12.88 19.38
CA THR A 634 28.31 -13.55 18.15
C THR A 634 27.69 -13.00 16.87
N GLY A 635 26.68 -12.12 17.00
CA GLY A 635 26.05 -11.40 15.88
C GLY A 635 25.91 -9.89 16.14
N PRO A 636 25.52 -9.09 15.12
CA PRO A 636 25.42 -7.63 15.25
C PRO A 636 24.47 -7.20 16.36
N LEU A 637 24.91 -6.27 17.21
CA LEU A 637 24.12 -5.73 18.32
C LEU A 637 23.95 -4.22 18.16
N ARG A 638 22.73 -3.71 18.37
CA ARG A 638 22.38 -2.30 18.13
C ARG A 638 21.40 -1.78 19.17
N LEU A 639 21.42 -0.48 19.41
CA LEU A 639 20.30 0.25 20.00
C LEU A 639 19.45 0.83 18.87
N LEU A 640 18.13 0.67 18.97
CA LEU A 640 17.17 1.18 18.01
C LEU A 640 16.31 2.26 18.68
N ALA A 641 16.20 3.42 18.04
CA ALA A 641 15.23 4.46 18.37
C ALA A 641 14.01 4.30 17.46
N GLU A 642 12.84 4.24 18.09
CA GLU A 642 11.56 4.05 17.43
C GLU A 642 10.57 5.09 17.96
N GLU A 643 9.74 5.65 17.08
CA GLU A 643 8.63 6.52 17.48
C GLU A 643 7.86 5.82 18.60
N PRO A 644 7.52 6.52 19.71
CA PRO A 644 6.80 5.92 20.82
C PRO A 644 5.58 5.16 20.30
N GLN A 645 5.38 3.92 20.74
CA GLN A 645 4.26 3.10 20.27
C GLN A 645 2.93 3.81 20.56
N SER A 646 2.37 4.49 19.56
CA SER A 646 0.94 4.70 19.44
C SER A 646 0.32 3.41 18.91
N GLY A 647 -0.96 3.14 19.22
CA GLY A 647 -1.66 1.99 18.65
C GLY A 647 -1.58 1.93 17.12
N SER A 648 -1.96 0.78 16.54
CA SER A 648 -2.06 0.62 15.09
C SER A 648 -2.87 1.77 14.48
N THR A 649 -2.34 2.40 13.42
CA THR A 649 -3.10 3.38 12.66
C THR A 649 -4.06 2.67 11.71
N ALA A 650 -5.13 3.37 11.32
CA ALA A 650 -6.08 2.83 10.35
C ALA A 650 -5.35 2.43 9.06
N SER A 651 -5.72 1.28 8.51
CA SER A 651 -5.16 0.79 7.26
C SER A 651 -6.26 0.67 6.20
N PRO A 652 -5.98 0.99 4.93
CA PRO A 652 -6.99 0.93 3.87
C PRO A 652 -7.18 -0.49 3.32
N TYR A 653 -6.84 -1.54 4.08
CA TYR A 653 -6.85 -2.94 3.66
C TYR A 653 -7.59 -3.81 4.66
N VAL A 654 -8.10 -4.96 4.21
CA VAL A 654 -8.63 -6.01 5.11
C VAL A 654 -7.58 -6.41 6.15
N GLU A 655 -8.02 -6.72 7.36
CA GLU A 655 -7.14 -7.00 8.52
C GLU A 655 -6.17 -8.15 8.26
N ASN A 656 -6.67 -9.26 7.72
CA ASN A 656 -5.84 -10.40 7.32
C ASN A 656 -5.38 -10.23 5.86
N LEU A 657 -4.57 -9.19 5.61
CA LEU A 657 -4.03 -8.95 4.28
C LEU A 657 -2.92 -9.95 3.93
N ASN A 658 -3.10 -10.62 2.80
CA ASN A 658 -2.10 -11.57 2.31
C ASN A 658 -1.01 -10.85 1.52
N LEU A 659 0.14 -10.69 2.18
CA LEU A 659 1.38 -10.13 1.62
C LEU A 659 2.18 -11.17 0.81
N TYR A 660 1.54 -12.26 0.37
CA TYR A 660 2.13 -13.28 -0.48
C TYR A 660 2.42 -12.70 -1.87
N ASP A 661 3.70 -12.65 -2.23
CA ASP A 661 4.19 -12.16 -3.52
C ASP A 661 4.21 -13.31 -4.55
N VAL A 662 3.08 -13.49 -5.23
CA VAL A 662 2.90 -14.42 -6.38
C VAL A 662 3.61 -13.95 -7.64
N ASP A 663 4.00 -12.69 -7.68
CA ASP A 663 4.56 -12.04 -8.85
C ASP A 663 6.04 -12.48 -9.03
N ALA A 664 6.64 -13.04 -7.98
CA ALA A 664 7.87 -13.82 -8.00
C ALA A 664 7.74 -15.23 -8.63
N PHE A 665 6.51 -15.74 -8.81
CA PHE A 665 6.25 -17.13 -9.22
C PHE A 665 6.07 -17.32 -10.74
N HIS A 666 5.72 -16.27 -11.49
CA HIS A 666 5.23 -16.40 -12.87
C HIS A 666 6.14 -15.82 -13.96
N ASN A 667 7.27 -15.22 -13.60
CA ASN A 667 8.23 -14.63 -14.56
C ASN A 667 9.57 -15.40 -14.59
N TRP A 668 9.57 -16.66 -14.17
CA TRP A 668 10.69 -17.59 -14.38
C TRP A 668 10.55 -18.33 -15.70
#